data_AF-A0AA85EY55-F1
#
_entry.id   AF-A0AA85EY55-F1
#
_cell.length_a   1.000
_cell.length_b   1.000
_cell.length_c   1.000
_cell.angle_alpha   90.00
_cell.angle_beta   90.00
_cell.angle_gamma   90.00
#
_symmetry.space_group_name_H-M   'P 1'
#
loop_
_entity.id
_entity.type
_entity.pdbx_description
1 polymer ?
#
loop_
_entity_poly.entity_id
_entity_poly.type
_entity_poly.pdbx_seq_one_letter_code
_entity_poly.pdbx_strand_id
1 'polypeptide(L)'
;MSMDITSAFFSACRIGLEPGELLHSSWFDLQYSMSAIEVMDPKMDARIQGNRKIVTVCEALSSEQLPLGPFSSLYELLGIIDELLAAFVNWLTGDSLAQSIFICMYMHCTQLIRDKYLAAFCELLRRSVYLLRDIISTVGVFDEEDHDILTHGMPIHEPSHMFDVYDSFRNECLHKLSVLELTAHVNDLNGNLESESTMFADREEKLLMGLKSRLQFVQALLLFTNSISECIHPTRVDFNQDLFEGYTHADLDFSGQNSSSKLYEDQNNTEVVWDSFIDFCKKVSQHISTLKSLSDILVETSNIGKMAGEGKLKPKDAAYGLPGFEVFLNQASIPPFLPKVANIHDRHKSFVYFSSLFTRLNHILCTYENFALWHDLHPEPLRIHSLWTFIQKSGQISCPYVKALLFPDDPSKVNEPLLTTCVLSRTITYTFYSALMWQGEVIDFKPQSFSPMYFRYFLNSWHQLEPTTHRPLIENVISNIPELMSFFTTLSTHFAHIPAIYCLNRSRQRSALGPWLKNLPDLLDECAHVEFVIGVELRNKLANKTTDCFESVGKLEVLSTQKTVVPVQINLSCFVTYMYYYLAWDYIVSGFQLELYSSSEWLFIYAFMIHLFQNLASLIKSLSGNSIVSGSEGRTTLENESADSKGLNKQVDKCDSVNGVERLDNRQRKKKKKRREKCNVSSVHNKSIEISNIENFNSVVKPISPMIHEIGSTFEVHLLSVHQYLNTATLYAIRALQRDSGIEINVNRQSPDPAPDGQLRTFISRSNYLESYARRLGIFLIPHNSPLVEMGGVSGAYETWRSLVSSSIIDGRSTSDLYLMAARAFDEAQNLIQKTQYLKSIGEEKLLRFIQSHIALPLFIEKLGPPDQLIDLQQLARRNSIACRVLGVCEDRRPIIHTSNPSTINPKMSFLCPCSPVKLDYNFLESKCYPLIRLASQSKKC
;
A
#
# COMPACT_ATOMS: atom_id res chain seq x y z
N MET A 1 -46.38 23.11 34.12
CA MET A 1 -47.32 22.00 33.90
C MET A 1 -47.13 21.50 32.48
N SER A 2 -47.02 20.19 32.27
CA SER A 2 -47.23 19.59 30.95
C SER A 2 -48.73 19.47 30.69
N MET A 3 -49.13 19.55 29.42
CA MET A 3 -50.49 19.28 28.97
C MET A 3 -50.46 18.00 28.14
N ASP A 4 -51.31 17.03 28.47
CA ASP A 4 -51.48 15.83 27.64
C ASP A 4 -52.26 16.20 26.37
N ILE A 5 -51.71 15.81 25.22
CA ILE A 5 -52.28 16.02 23.88
C ILE A 5 -52.53 14.71 23.13
N THR A 6 -52.32 13.56 23.77
CA THR A 6 -52.29 12.24 23.11
C THR A 6 -53.60 11.93 22.37
N SER A 7 -54.74 12.17 23.02
CA SER A 7 -56.07 11.98 22.41
C SER A 7 -56.35 12.95 21.27
N ALA A 8 -55.93 14.21 21.40
CA ALA A 8 -56.06 15.23 20.37
C ALA A 8 -55.21 14.87 19.13
N PHE A 9 -53.95 14.47 19.34
CA PHE A 9 -53.02 14.06 18.28
C PHE A 9 -53.59 12.89 17.46
N PHE A 10 -53.97 11.78 18.09
CA PHE A 10 -54.57 10.65 17.36
C PHE A 10 -55.89 11.01 16.67
N SER A 11 -56.68 11.93 17.24
CA SER A 11 -57.90 12.41 16.58
C SER A 11 -57.61 13.23 15.31
N ALA A 12 -56.56 14.05 15.32
CA ALA A 12 -56.13 14.84 14.18
C ALA A 12 -55.55 13.95 13.07
N CYS A 13 -54.65 13.02 13.40
CA CYS A 13 -54.09 12.08 12.43
C CYS A 13 -55.17 11.25 11.72
N ARG A 14 -56.21 10.79 12.44
CA ARG A 14 -57.32 10.02 11.86
C ARG A 14 -58.27 10.87 10.98
N ILE A 15 -58.17 12.19 11.00
CA ILE A 15 -59.01 13.10 10.20
C ILE A 15 -58.23 13.71 9.03
N GLY A 16 -56.90 13.87 9.16
CA GLY A 16 -56.06 14.62 8.23
C GLY A 16 -54.88 13.85 7.60
N LEU A 17 -54.84 12.51 7.70
CA LEU A 17 -53.86 11.67 6.99
C LEU A 17 -54.54 10.40 6.45
N GLU A 18 -54.36 10.13 5.15
CA GLU A 18 -54.71 8.86 4.51
C GLU A 18 -53.56 7.82 4.59
N PRO A 19 -53.84 6.52 4.39
CA PRO A 19 -52.82 5.46 4.47
C PRO A 19 -51.70 5.63 3.43
N GLY A 20 -50.52 6.03 3.90
CA GLY A 20 -49.33 6.30 3.07
C GLY A 20 -48.90 7.76 3.07
N GLU A 21 -49.70 8.67 3.62
CA GLU A 21 -49.31 10.07 3.83
C GLU A 21 -48.42 10.23 5.07
N LEU A 22 -47.49 11.20 5.01
CA LEU A 22 -46.60 11.55 6.12
C LEU A 22 -46.64 13.07 6.35
N LEU A 23 -46.89 13.50 7.58
CA LEU A 23 -46.80 14.91 7.96
C LEU A 23 -45.37 15.26 8.41
N HIS A 24 -44.66 16.06 7.62
CA HIS A 24 -43.31 16.54 7.94
C HIS A 24 -43.09 18.01 7.51
N SER A 25 -41.96 18.58 7.88
CA SER A 25 -41.53 19.91 7.41
C SER A 25 -41.17 19.85 5.92
N SER A 26 -41.45 20.93 5.18
CA SER A 26 -41.04 21.11 3.77
C SER A 26 -39.52 21.06 3.56
N TRP A 27 -38.74 21.16 4.63
CA TRP A 27 -37.28 21.10 4.64
C TRP A 27 -36.73 19.74 5.10
N PHE A 28 -37.59 18.79 5.44
CA PHE A 28 -37.21 17.45 5.89
C PHE A 28 -37.29 16.45 4.73
N ASP A 29 -36.15 15.89 4.34
CA ASP A 29 -36.06 14.74 3.44
C ASP A 29 -36.18 13.43 4.23
N LEU A 30 -36.89 12.44 3.66
CA LEU A 30 -36.97 11.08 4.18
C LEU A 30 -35.59 10.40 4.29
N GLN A 31 -34.58 10.85 3.54
CA GLN A 31 -33.19 10.38 3.71
C GLN A 31 -32.71 10.52 5.16
N TYR A 32 -33.08 11.59 5.88
CA TYR A 32 -32.73 11.76 7.30
C TYR A 32 -33.44 10.77 8.24
N SER A 33 -34.52 10.12 7.80
CA SER A 33 -35.19 9.07 8.59
C SER A 33 -34.47 7.72 8.54
N MET A 34 -33.54 7.51 7.58
CA MET A 34 -32.82 6.25 7.43
C MET A 34 -31.80 5.97 8.56
N SER A 35 -31.40 7.00 9.31
CA SER A 35 -30.53 6.90 10.50
C SER A 35 -31.28 7.02 11.82
N ALA A 36 -32.62 7.02 11.80
CA ALA A 36 -33.45 7.19 12.99
C ALA A 36 -33.42 5.96 13.93
N ILE A 37 -33.61 6.22 15.23
CA ILE A 37 -33.72 5.20 16.27
C ILE A 37 -35.16 4.71 16.39
N GLU A 38 -35.40 3.42 16.19
CA GLU A 38 -36.63 2.77 16.64
C GLU A 38 -36.52 2.40 18.13
N VAL A 39 -37.25 3.13 18.98
CA VAL A 39 -37.33 2.88 20.43
C VAL A 39 -38.16 1.61 20.66
N MET A 40 -37.77 0.81 21.66
CA MET A 40 -38.33 -0.54 21.94
C MET A 40 -38.01 -1.68 20.94
N ASP A 41 -37.27 -1.46 19.84
CA ASP A 41 -36.68 -2.58 19.07
C ASP A 41 -35.37 -3.09 19.72
N PRO A 42 -35.22 -4.41 20.02
CA PRO A 42 -34.04 -4.99 20.68
C PRO A 42 -32.67 -4.80 19.98
N LYS A 43 -32.64 -4.35 18.73
CA LYS A 43 -31.43 -4.01 17.95
C LYS A 43 -31.25 -2.50 17.87
N MET A 44 -32.30 -1.74 17.56
CA MET A 44 -32.27 -0.30 17.29
C MET A 44 -32.36 0.59 18.54
N ASP A 45 -32.90 0.09 19.66
CA ASP A 45 -32.81 0.73 20.97
C ASP A 45 -31.68 0.09 21.81
N ALA A 46 -30.80 0.91 22.38
CA ALA A 46 -29.73 0.46 23.26
C ALA A 46 -30.21 0.27 24.72
N ARG A 47 -31.25 1.00 25.14
CA ARG A 47 -31.70 1.13 26.54
C ARG A 47 -32.67 0.03 26.98
N ILE A 48 -33.02 -0.90 26.10
CA ILE A 48 -33.79 -2.10 26.44
C ILE A 48 -32.94 -2.96 27.37
N GLN A 49 -33.35 -2.98 28.64
CA GLN A 49 -32.70 -3.69 29.72
C GLN A 49 -32.62 -5.19 29.40
N GLY A 50 -31.44 -5.76 29.64
CA GLY A 50 -31.25 -7.21 29.69
C GLY A 50 -31.70 -7.78 31.03
N ASN A 51 -31.24 -9.00 31.34
CA ASN A 51 -31.56 -9.67 32.60
C ASN A 51 -30.88 -9.01 33.82
N ARG A 52 -29.92 -8.10 33.61
CA ARG A 52 -29.27 -7.29 34.66
C ARG A 52 -29.50 -5.79 34.47
N LYS A 53 -29.51 -5.06 35.59
CA LYS A 53 -29.44 -3.60 35.60
C LYS A 53 -28.03 -3.14 35.18
N ILE A 54 -27.96 -2.08 34.37
CA ILE A 54 -26.74 -1.32 34.08
C ILE A 54 -26.45 -0.41 35.30
N VAL A 55 -25.18 -0.27 35.69
CA VAL A 55 -24.77 0.59 36.82
C VAL A 55 -23.91 1.75 36.30
N THR A 56 -24.31 2.98 36.61
CA THR A 56 -23.54 4.19 36.27
C THR A 56 -22.37 4.42 37.24
N VAL A 57 -21.35 5.20 36.85
CA VAL A 57 -20.21 5.52 37.72
C VAL A 57 -20.66 6.16 39.04
N CYS A 58 -21.60 7.11 38.99
CA CYS A 58 -22.16 7.76 40.18
C CYS A 58 -22.89 6.78 41.10
N GLU A 59 -23.65 5.81 40.56
CA GLU A 59 -24.29 4.78 41.37
C GLU A 59 -23.26 3.82 41.98
N ALA A 60 -22.25 3.41 41.23
CA ALA A 60 -21.19 2.51 41.70
C ALA A 60 -20.34 3.15 42.82
N LEU A 61 -20.03 4.45 42.71
CA LEU A 61 -19.40 5.24 43.77
C LEU A 61 -20.33 5.40 44.99
N SER A 62 -21.58 5.82 44.78
CA SER A 62 -22.53 6.11 45.87
C SER A 62 -23.05 4.86 46.60
N SER A 63 -22.77 3.66 46.09
CA SER A 63 -23.10 2.37 46.71
C SER A 63 -21.87 1.52 47.07
N GLU A 64 -20.67 2.11 47.01
CA GLU A 64 -19.38 1.48 47.32
C GLU A 64 -19.07 0.20 46.51
N GLN A 65 -19.70 0.04 45.33
CA GLN A 65 -19.52 -1.10 44.43
C GLN A 65 -18.27 -0.99 43.55
N LEU A 66 -17.68 0.20 43.42
CA LEU A 66 -16.43 0.44 42.71
C LEU A 66 -15.25 0.47 43.72
N PRO A 67 -14.41 -0.57 43.80
CA PRO A 67 -13.28 -0.58 44.73
C PRO A 67 -12.18 0.38 44.27
N LEU A 68 -12.10 1.55 44.89
CA LEU A 68 -11.06 2.56 44.61
C LEU A 68 -9.66 2.14 45.10
N GLY A 69 -9.56 1.06 45.90
CA GLY A 69 -8.32 0.49 46.42
C GLY A 69 -7.83 1.07 47.75
N PRO A 70 -6.63 0.71 48.21
CA PRO A 70 -5.66 -0.20 47.55
C PRO A 70 -6.17 -1.65 47.42
N PHE A 71 -5.71 -2.38 46.40
CA PHE A 71 -6.14 -3.76 46.17
C PHE A 71 -5.30 -4.77 46.97
N SER A 72 -5.96 -5.57 47.83
CA SER A 72 -5.29 -6.63 48.61
C SER A 72 -4.88 -7.85 47.77
N SER A 73 -5.43 -8.01 46.57
CA SER A 73 -5.09 -9.06 45.61
C SER A 73 -4.43 -8.47 44.37
N LEU A 74 -3.17 -8.82 44.18
CA LEU A 74 -2.38 -8.51 43.00
C LEU A 74 -2.91 -9.25 41.77
N TYR A 75 -3.41 -10.47 41.93
CA TYR A 75 -4.07 -11.24 40.87
C TYR A 75 -5.27 -10.49 40.25
N GLU A 76 -6.10 -9.84 41.07
CA GLU A 76 -7.21 -9.02 40.60
C GLU A 76 -6.75 -7.71 39.95
N LEU A 77 -5.77 -7.01 40.55
CA LEU A 77 -5.19 -5.78 40.00
C LEU A 77 -4.60 -5.99 38.60
N LEU A 78 -3.82 -7.07 38.38
CA LEU A 78 -3.34 -7.42 37.04
C LEU A 78 -4.48 -7.76 36.08
N GLY A 79 -5.58 -8.34 36.57
CA GLY A 79 -6.76 -8.64 35.75
C GLY A 79 -7.39 -7.37 35.16
N ILE A 80 -7.56 -6.33 35.98
CA ILE A 80 -8.06 -5.00 35.57
C ILE A 80 -7.13 -4.38 34.52
N ILE A 81 -5.82 -4.39 34.80
CA ILE A 81 -4.78 -3.78 33.96
C ILE A 81 -4.66 -4.49 32.60
N ASP A 82 -4.62 -5.82 32.58
CA ASP A 82 -4.50 -6.59 31.33
C ASP A 82 -5.75 -6.47 30.45
N GLU A 83 -6.92 -6.29 31.06
CA GLU A 83 -8.18 -6.08 30.35
C GLU A 83 -8.28 -4.66 29.76
N LEU A 84 -7.75 -3.64 30.47
CA LEU A 84 -7.55 -2.29 29.92
C LEU A 84 -6.58 -2.29 28.73
N LEU A 85 -5.51 -3.09 28.78
CA LEU A 85 -4.59 -3.25 27.64
C LEU A 85 -5.24 -3.96 26.44
N ALA A 86 -6.11 -4.96 26.67
CA ALA A 86 -6.89 -5.58 25.60
C ALA A 86 -7.88 -4.58 24.97
N ALA A 87 -8.58 -3.80 25.81
CA ALA A 87 -9.47 -2.72 25.34
C ALA A 87 -8.73 -1.61 24.58
N PHE A 88 -7.48 -1.31 24.95
CA PHE A 88 -6.62 -0.41 24.17
C PHE A 88 -6.29 -0.97 22.77
N VAL A 89 -6.17 -2.30 22.60
CA VAL A 89 -6.05 -2.91 21.27
C VAL A 89 -7.35 -2.87 20.47
N ASN A 90 -8.53 -3.00 21.10
CA ASN A 90 -9.82 -2.76 20.42
C ASN A 90 -9.86 -1.37 19.78
N TRP A 91 -9.52 -0.32 20.54
CA TRP A 91 -9.43 1.03 19.99
C TRP A 91 -8.43 1.13 18.82
N LEU A 92 -7.19 0.65 19.00
CA LEU A 92 -6.16 0.63 17.95
C LEU A 92 -6.51 -0.21 16.70
N THR A 93 -7.57 -1.02 16.76
CA THR A 93 -8.04 -1.87 15.64
C THR A 93 -9.39 -1.44 15.05
N GLY A 94 -10.00 -0.37 15.58
CA GLY A 94 -11.13 0.34 14.96
C GLY A 94 -12.33 0.63 15.87
N ASP A 95 -12.44 -0.03 17.03
CA ASP A 95 -13.59 0.15 17.94
C ASP A 95 -13.61 1.54 18.59
N SER A 96 -14.80 2.07 18.86
CA SER A 96 -14.94 3.39 19.50
C SER A 96 -14.26 3.47 20.87
N LEU A 97 -13.65 4.62 21.17
CA LEU A 97 -13.01 4.91 22.46
C LEU A 97 -13.97 4.68 23.65
N ALA A 98 -15.26 4.97 23.44
CA ALA A 98 -16.34 4.83 24.41
C ALA A 98 -16.81 3.38 24.64
N GLN A 99 -16.61 2.46 23.69
CA GLN A 99 -17.00 1.04 23.81
C GLN A 99 -15.82 0.11 24.09
N SER A 100 -14.60 0.64 23.95
CA SER A 100 -13.36 -0.06 24.23
C SER A 100 -12.82 0.34 25.62
N ILE A 101 -11.97 1.37 25.69
CA ILE A 101 -11.23 1.76 26.89
C ILE A 101 -12.17 2.28 28.00
N PHE A 102 -13.15 3.10 27.65
CA PHE A 102 -14.01 3.78 28.63
C PHE A 102 -15.21 2.96 29.13
N ILE A 103 -15.30 1.66 28.82
CA ILE A 103 -16.18 0.75 29.59
C ILE A 103 -15.64 0.53 31.01
N CYS A 104 -14.37 0.86 31.23
CA CYS A 104 -13.70 0.83 32.53
C CYS A 104 -14.00 2.14 33.29
N MET A 105 -14.77 2.04 34.38
CA MET A 105 -15.16 3.18 35.24
C MET A 105 -13.96 3.96 35.79
N TYR A 106 -12.83 3.28 36.07
CA TYR A 106 -11.62 3.95 36.58
C TYR A 106 -11.07 5.00 35.61
N MET A 107 -11.29 4.85 34.30
CA MET A 107 -10.87 5.84 33.29
C MET A 107 -11.70 7.13 33.31
N HIS A 108 -12.92 7.09 33.87
CA HIS A 108 -13.78 8.28 34.04
C HIS A 108 -13.41 9.12 35.26
N CYS A 109 -12.95 8.46 36.33
CA CYS A 109 -12.71 9.06 37.64
C CYS A 109 -11.27 8.79 38.13
N THR A 110 -10.26 8.98 37.26
CA THR A 110 -8.86 8.66 37.58
C THR A 110 -8.34 9.41 38.81
N GLN A 111 -8.89 10.58 39.14
CA GLN A 111 -8.54 11.36 40.32
C GLN A 111 -9.01 10.76 41.65
N LEU A 112 -9.95 9.81 41.63
CA LEU A 112 -10.49 9.15 42.83
C LEU A 112 -9.80 7.80 43.16
N ILE A 113 -8.94 7.29 42.27
CA ILE A 113 -8.27 6.01 42.47
C ILE A 113 -7.26 6.14 43.62
N ARG A 114 -7.42 5.31 44.65
CA ARG A 114 -6.55 5.25 45.86
C ARG A 114 -5.43 4.24 45.70
N ASP A 115 -5.62 3.20 44.88
CA ASP A 115 -4.53 2.31 44.50
C ASP A 115 -3.53 3.05 43.61
N LYS A 116 -2.34 3.35 44.15
CA LYS A 116 -1.29 4.12 43.47
C LYS A 116 -0.81 3.48 42.16
N TYR A 117 -0.82 2.15 42.07
CA TYR A 117 -0.38 1.44 40.86
C TYR A 117 -1.45 1.52 39.76
N LEU A 118 -2.73 1.34 40.11
CA LEU A 118 -3.83 1.53 39.16
C LEU A 118 -3.97 2.99 38.73
N ALA A 119 -3.80 3.95 39.66
CA ALA A 119 -3.86 5.39 39.38
C ALA A 119 -2.79 5.81 38.38
N ALA A 120 -1.53 5.42 38.62
CA ALA A 120 -0.42 5.70 37.71
C ALA A 120 -0.62 5.01 36.34
N PHE A 121 -1.08 3.76 36.31
CA PHE A 121 -1.38 3.05 35.07
C PHE A 121 -2.46 3.74 34.23
N CYS A 122 -3.60 4.10 34.83
CA CYS A 122 -4.71 4.72 34.12
C CYS A 122 -4.33 6.12 33.58
N GLU A 123 -3.56 6.90 34.33
CA GLU A 123 -3.10 8.22 33.91
C GLU A 123 -2.05 8.15 32.79
N LEU A 124 -1.08 7.23 32.87
CA LEU A 124 -0.16 6.95 31.77
C LEU A 124 -0.92 6.53 30.49
N LEU A 125 -1.92 5.66 30.63
CA LEU A 125 -2.71 5.16 29.49
C LEU A 125 -3.54 6.28 28.88
N ARG A 126 -4.26 7.07 29.69
CA ARG A 126 -5.06 8.22 29.25
C ARG A 126 -4.25 9.20 28.40
N ARG A 127 -3.05 9.58 28.86
CA ARG A 127 -2.13 10.44 28.09
C ARG A 127 -1.59 9.78 26.83
N SER A 128 -1.22 8.49 26.89
CA SER A 128 -0.75 7.75 25.71
C SER A 128 -1.81 7.70 24.61
N VAL A 129 -3.07 7.48 24.99
CA VAL A 129 -4.23 7.43 24.07
C VAL A 129 -4.56 8.83 23.53
N TYR A 130 -4.45 9.88 24.35
CA TYR A 130 -4.59 11.28 23.90
C TYR A 130 -3.57 11.63 22.79
N LEU A 131 -2.29 11.34 23.03
CA LEU A 131 -1.23 11.62 22.05
C LEU A 131 -1.35 10.75 20.80
N LEU A 132 -1.69 9.46 20.94
CA LEU A 132 -1.96 8.59 19.79
C LEU A 132 -3.11 9.10 18.93
N ARG A 133 -4.19 9.60 19.55
CA ARG A 133 -5.34 10.15 18.84
C ARG A 133 -4.93 11.38 18.01
N ASP A 134 -4.14 12.29 18.58
CA ASP A 134 -3.61 13.48 17.91
C ASP A 134 -2.69 13.09 16.72
N ILE A 135 -1.79 12.14 16.93
CA ILE A 135 -0.90 11.58 15.87
C ILE A 135 -1.71 10.92 14.74
N ILE A 136 -2.74 10.11 15.06
CA ILE A 136 -3.60 9.42 14.09
C ILE A 136 -4.46 10.41 13.31
N SER A 137 -5.05 11.40 13.99
CA SER A 137 -5.87 12.46 13.37
C SER A 137 -5.07 13.26 12.34
N THR A 138 -3.83 13.61 12.70
CA THR A 138 -2.95 14.48 11.91
C THR A 138 -2.58 13.89 10.54
N VAL A 139 -2.57 12.56 10.39
CA VAL A 139 -2.26 11.88 9.12
C VAL A 139 -3.46 11.81 8.15
N GLY A 140 -4.65 12.27 8.54
CA GLY A 140 -5.83 12.27 7.67
C GLY A 140 -6.44 10.88 7.48
N VAL A 141 -6.56 10.14 8.58
CA VAL A 141 -7.22 8.83 8.64
C VAL A 141 -8.74 9.00 8.45
N PHE A 142 -9.38 8.09 7.71
CA PHE A 142 -10.83 8.14 7.46
C PHE A 142 -11.61 7.63 8.67
N ASP A 143 -12.38 8.53 9.28
CA ASP A 143 -13.28 8.22 10.40
C ASP A 143 -14.32 7.16 9.99
N GLU A 144 -14.78 6.36 10.96
CA GLU A 144 -15.66 5.18 10.81
C GLU A 144 -15.15 4.03 9.90
N GLU A 145 -14.25 4.27 8.93
CA GLU A 145 -13.71 3.25 8.00
C GLU A 145 -12.36 2.68 8.44
N ASP A 146 -11.41 3.54 8.84
CA ASP A 146 -10.09 3.12 9.31
C ASP A 146 -10.03 3.05 10.85
N HIS A 147 -10.55 4.06 11.54
CA HIS A 147 -10.46 4.20 13.00
C HIS A 147 -11.43 5.29 13.51
N ASP A 148 -12.17 5.03 14.58
CA ASP A 148 -12.99 6.04 15.28
C ASP A 148 -12.11 7.01 16.08
N ILE A 149 -12.08 8.27 15.62
CA ILE A 149 -11.31 9.37 16.21
C ILE A 149 -12.15 10.17 17.24
N LEU A 150 -13.47 9.95 17.30
CA LEU A 150 -14.38 10.74 18.12
C LEU A 150 -14.29 10.33 19.59
N THR A 151 -14.07 11.33 20.46
CA THR A 151 -13.97 11.11 21.91
C THR A 151 -15.31 10.76 22.54
N HIS A 152 -16.44 11.02 21.87
CA HIS A 152 -17.79 10.75 22.38
C HIS A 152 -18.05 11.33 23.79
N GLY A 153 -17.40 12.46 24.12
CA GLY A 153 -17.48 13.09 25.44
C GLY A 153 -16.71 12.37 26.56
N MET A 154 -15.90 11.36 26.25
CA MET A 154 -15.06 10.66 27.23
C MET A 154 -13.92 11.56 27.75
N PRO A 155 -13.61 11.56 29.07
CA PRO A 155 -12.62 12.46 29.68
C PRO A 155 -11.17 12.04 29.35
N ILE A 156 -10.74 12.38 28.13
CA ILE A 156 -9.40 12.06 27.62
C ILE A 156 -8.36 13.18 27.85
N HIS A 157 -8.77 14.46 27.85
CA HIS A 157 -7.86 15.60 28.06
C HIS A 157 -7.45 15.75 29.53
N GLU A 158 -8.43 15.70 30.43
CA GLU A 158 -8.28 15.79 31.89
C GLU A 158 -9.33 14.88 32.58
N PRO A 159 -9.14 14.52 33.86
CA PRO A 159 -10.14 13.77 34.64
C PRO A 159 -11.47 14.55 34.74
N SER A 160 -12.60 13.86 34.75
CA SER A 160 -13.91 14.53 34.73
C SER A 160 -14.22 15.20 36.07
N HIS A 161 -14.34 16.54 36.06
CA HIS A 161 -14.75 17.37 37.21
C HIS A 161 -16.09 16.96 37.84
N MET A 162 -16.93 16.22 37.12
CA MET A 162 -18.20 15.72 37.66
C MET A 162 -18.01 14.84 38.90
N PHE A 163 -16.83 14.21 39.05
CA PHE A 163 -16.50 13.34 40.17
C PHE A 163 -15.79 14.05 41.32
N ASP A 164 -15.41 15.32 41.18
CA ASP A 164 -14.72 16.10 42.23
C ASP A 164 -15.60 16.33 43.47
N VAL A 165 -16.93 16.12 43.38
CA VAL A 165 -17.88 16.16 44.50
C VAL A 165 -17.71 14.97 45.45
N TYR A 166 -17.11 13.87 44.98
CA TYR A 166 -16.78 12.69 45.80
C TYR A 166 -15.39 12.78 46.45
N ASP A 167 -14.68 13.92 46.30
CA ASP A 167 -13.38 14.17 46.91
C ASP A 167 -13.49 14.45 48.41
N SER A 168 -13.12 13.45 49.21
CA SER A 168 -12.78 13.59 50.62
C SER A 168 -11.30 13.30 50.92
N PHE A 169 -10.51 13.01 49.88
CA PHE A 169 -9.15 12.49 50.00
C PHE A 169 -8.43 12.56 48.64
N ARG A 170 -7.76 13.69 48.37
CA ARG A 170 -6.95 13.83 47.16
C ARG A 170 -5.75 12.89 47.22
N ASN A 171 -5.64 12.02 46.22
CA ASN A 171 -4.37 11.40 45.89
C ASN A 171 -3.40 12.46 45.32
N GLU A 172 -2.14 12.12 45.08
CA GLU A 172 -1.26 13.01 44.31
C GLU A 172 -1.93 13.35 42.98
N CYS A 173 -1.92 14.62 42.58
CA CYS A 173 -2.62 15.08 41.38
C CYS A 173 -1.81 14.70 40.13
N LEU A 174 -1.74 13.40 39.81
CA LEU A 174 -0.94 12.84 38.72
C LEU A 174 -1.24 13.50 37.37
N HIS A 175 -2.48 13.96 37.15
CA HIS A 175 -2.90 14.73 35.97
C HIS A 175 -2.20 16.09 35.80
N LYS A 176 -1.58 16.63 36.86
CA LYS A 176 -0.83 17.91 36.84
C LYS A 176 0.68 17.74 36.71
N LEU A 177 1.19 16.52 36.88
CA LEU A 177 2.61 16.23 36.69
C LEU A 177 2.97 16.36 35.21
N SER A 178 4.14 16.89 34.89
CA SER A 178 4.73 16.79 33.56
C SER A 178 5.01 15.32 33.18
N VAL A 179 5.27 15.06 31.90
CA VAL A 179 5.66 13.70 31.44
C VAL A 179 6.92 13.21 32.18
N LEU A 180 7.86 14.10 32.50
CA LEU A 180 9.08 13.78 33.23
C LEU A 180 8.80 13.43 34.70
N GLU A 181 7.98 14.22 35.39
CA GLU A 181 7.63 13.98 36.80
C GLU A 181 6.77 12.72 36.97
N LEU A 182 5.80 12.49 36.08
CA LEU A 182 5.02 11.25 36.06
C LEU A 182 5.90 10.03 35.77
N THR A 183 6.88 10.16 34.87
CA THR A 183 7.89 9.11 34.62
C THR A 183 8.76 8.85 35.85
N ALA A 184 9.14 9.89 36.61
CA ALA A 184 9.91 9.75 37.84
C ALA A 184 9.10 9.09 38.98
N HIS A 185 7.84 9.50 39.18
CA HIS A 185 6.92 8.87 40.14
C HIS A 185 6.74 7.37 39.84
N VAL A 186 6.55 7.01 38.57
CA VAL A 186 6.43 5.59 38.14
C VAL A 186 7.73 4.81 38.34
N ASN A 187 8.90 5.45 38.24
CA ASN A 187 10.18 4.82 38.57
C ASN A 187 10.35 4.57 40.07
N ASP A 188 9.91 5.50 40.93
CA ASP A 188 9.86 5.30 42.38
C ASP A 188 8.92 4.15 42.77
N LEU A 189 7.69 4.13 42.22
CA LEU A 189 6.75 3.01 42.39
C LEU A 189 7.36 1.66 41.99
N ASN A 190 8.06 1.60 40.86
CA ASN A 190 8.72 0.38 40.37
C ASN A 190 9.95 -0.05 41.21
N GLY A 191 10.59 0.88 41.93
CA GLY A 191 11.65 0.57 42.89
C GLY A 191 11.09 0.09 44.24
N ASN A 192 10.06 0.77 44.75
CA ASN A 192 9.42 0.45 46.02
C ASN A 192 8.56 -0.84 45.97
N LEU A 193 8.20 -1.31 44.76
CA LEU A 193 7.51 -2.59 44.52
C LEU A 193 8.15 -3.80 45.23
N GLU A 194 9.48 -3.80 45.37
CA GLU A 194 10.22 -4.90 46.00
C GLU A 194 10.32 -4.75 47.53
N SER A 195 10.14 -3.54 48.07
CA SER A 195 10.25 -3.20 49.50
C SER A 195 8.91 -3.25 50.25
N GLU A 196 7.78 -3.01 49.58
CA GLU A 196 6.41 -3.03 50.12
C GLU A 196 5.86 -4.46 50.39
N SER A 197 6.68 -5.24 51.10
CA SER A 197 6.56 -6.66 51.41
C SER A 197 5.30 -7.11 52.18
N THR A 198 4.35 -6.22 52.48
CA THR A 198 3.19 -6.48 53.35
C THR A 198 1.81 -6.09 52.79
N MET A 199 1.71 -5.43 51.62
CA MET A 199 0.41 -4.96 51.12
C MET A 199 -0.43 -6.01 50.38
N PHE A 200 0.19 -6.95 49.67
CA PHE A 200 -0.51 -7.96 48.86
C PHE A 200 -0.58 -9.32 49.56
N ALA A 201 -1.79 -9.91 49.61
CA ALA A 201 -2.04 -11.20 50.26
C ALA A 201 -1.62 -12.41 49.41
N ASP A 202 -1.51 -12.23 48.10
CA ASP A 202 -1.24 -13.23 47.06
C ASP A 202 0.14 -13.03 46.41
N ARG A 203 1.15 -12.73 47.22
CA ARG A 203 2.50 -12.34 46.77
C ARG A 203 3.28 -13.46 46.07
N GLU A 204 3.07 -13.61 44.76
CA GLU A 204 3.99 -14.34 43.87
C GLU A 204 4.97 -13.39 43.14
N GLU A 205 6.22 -13.83 42.99
CA GLU A 205 7.27 -13.12 42.23
C GLU A 205 6.86 -12.87 40.77
N LYS A 206 6.12 -13.81 40.16
CA LYS A 206 5.57 -13.68 38.81
C LYS A 206 4.53 -12.57 38.69
N LEU A 207 3.68 -12.39 39.71
CA LEU A 207 2.67 -11.34 39.73
C LEU A 207 3.31 -9.95 39.93
N LEU A 208 4.35 -9.85 40.77
CA LEU A 208 5.16 -8.64 40.93
C LEU A 208 5.86 -8.24 39.62
N MET A 209 6.57 -9.17 38.99
CA MET A 209 7.18 -8.95 37.66
C MET A 209 6.14 -8.62 36.59
N GLY A 210 4.96 -9.23 36.68
CA GLY A 210 3.79 -8.89 35.90
C GLY A 210 3.41 -7.41 36.03
N LEU A 211 3.05 -6.94 37.22
CA LEU A 211 2.69 -5.52 37.44
C LEU A 211 3.77 -4.55 36.96
N LYS A 212 5.03 -4.83 37.31
CA LYS A 212 6.22 -4.06 36.89
C LYS A 212 6.27 -3.91 35.36
N SER A 213 6.09 -5.01 34.63
CA SER A 213 6.11 -5.00 33.14
C SER A 213 4.99 -4.17 32.51
N ARG A 214 3.76 -4.15 33.08
CA ARG A 214 2.66 -3.33 32.53
C ARG A 214 2.86 -1.85 32.80
N LEU A 215 3.32 -1.48 34.00
CA LEU A 215 3.65 -0.09 34.34
C LEU A 215 4.76 0.43 33.42
N GLN A 216 5.85 -0.34 33.26
CA GLN A 216 6.94 -0.01 32.34
C GLN A 216 6.49 0.05 30.87
N PHE A 217 5.56 -0.82 30.45
CA PHE A 217 5.05 -0.83 29.07
C PHE A 217 4.31 0.47 28.73
N VAL A 218 3.37 0.92 29.58
CA VAL A 218 2.61 2.15 29.30
C VAL A 218 3.45 3.40 29.57
N GLN A 219 4.43 3.35 30.49
CA GLN A 219 5.45 4.39 30.64
C GLN A 219 6.30 4.55 29.37
N ALA A 220 6.77 3.45 28.78
CA ALA A 220 7.50 3.46 27.51
C ALA A 220 6.61 3.91 26.34
N LEU A 221 5.31 3.58 26.36
CA LEU A 221 4.33 4.03 25.37
C LEU A 221 4.11 5.54 25.44
N LEU A 222 4.04 6.12 26.65
CA LEU A 222 3.94 7.56 26.82
C LEU A 222 5.19 8.28 26.29
N LEU A 223 6.39 7.77 26.57
CA LEU A 223 7.65 8.35 26.07
C LEU A 223 7.78 8.24 24.54
N PHE A 224 7.36 7.10 23.96
CA PHE A 224 7.29 6.88 22.52
C PHE A 224 6.33 7.87 21.83
N THR A 225 5.10 7.99 22.33
CA THR A 225 4.06 8.85 21.75
C THR A 225 4.38 10.33 21.92
N ASN A 226 4.91 10.72 23.08
CA ASN A 226 5.42 12.08 23.32
C ASN A 226 6.55 12.43 22.35
N SER A 227 7.52 11.52 22.13
CA SER A 227 8.63 11.76 21.19
C SER A 227 8.17 11.97 19.75
N ILE A 228 7.07 11.34 19.33
CA ILE A 228 6.46 11.58 18.01
C ILE A 228 5.67 12.91 18.01
N SER A 229 4.90 13.21 19.06
CA SER A 229 4.14 14.46 19.17
C SER A 229 5.05 15.71 19.20
N GLU A 230 6.20 15.64 19.87
CA GLU A 230 7.27 16.67 19.83
C GLU A 230 7.77 16.95 18.41
N CYS A 231 7.85 15.93 17.55
CA CYS A 231 8.28 16.06 16.15
C CYS A 231 7.19 16.66 15.25
N ILE A 232 5.92 16.29 15.48
CA ILE A 232 4.76 16.87 14.77
C ILE A 232 4.53 18.34 15.18
N HIS A 233 4.71 18.64 16.46
CA HIS A 233 4.37 19.93 17.06
C HIS A 233 5.52 20.50 17.92
N PRO A 234 6.63 20.93 17.31
CA PRO A 234 7.80 21.46 18.04
C PRO A 234 7.51 22.72 18.87
N THR A 235 6.34 23.35 18.69
CA THR A 235 5.88 24.52 19.47
C THR A 235 4.88 24.18 20.60
N ARG A 236 4.36 22.94 20.70
CA ARG A 236 3.45 22.51 21.80
C ARG A 236 4.19 22.14 23.09
N VAL A 237 5.27 22.86 23.42
CA VAL A 237 6.09 22.58 24.63
C VAL A 237 5.32 22.87 25.93
N ASP A 238 4.38 23.82 25.90
CA ASP A 238 3.47 24.11 27.01
C ASP A 238 2.09 23.50 26.79
N PHE A 239 1.58 22.76 27.79
CA PHE A 239 0.18 22.37 27.88
C PHE A 239 -0.69 23.61 28.20
N ASN A 240 -1.16 24.31 27.18
CA ASN A 240 -2.14 25.39 27.31
C ASN A 240 -3.21 25.32 26.21
N GLN A 241 -4.40 24.88 26.62
CA GLN A 241 -5.75 25.21 26.16
C GLN A 241 -6.11 25.31 24.66
N ASP A 242 -7.26 24.72 24.36
CA ASP A 242 -8.27 25.12 23.37
C ASP A 242 -7.89 25.12 21.88
N LEU A 243 -8.29 24.04 21.18
CA LEU A 243 -9.31 24.08 20.11
C LEU A 243 -9.39 22.72 19.37
N PHE A 244 -10.53 22.01 19.48
CA PHE A 244 -11.23 21.32 18.37
C PHE A 244 -12.52 20.62 18.84
N GLU A 245 -13.54 21.40 19.21
CA GLU A 245 -14.94 20.95 19.14
C GLU A 245 -15.66 21.69 18.02
N GLY A 246 -16.55 21.00 17.29
CA GLY A 246 -17.47 21.64 16.35
C GLY A 246 -17.05 21.66 14.87
N TYR A 247 -16.93 20.49 14.24
CA TYR A 247 -17.21 20.34 12.81
C TYR A 247 -18.21 19.21 12.56
N THR A 248 -19.49 19.59 12.49
CA THR A 248 -20.54 18.77 11.89
C THR A 248 -20.34 18.67 10.38
N HIS A 249 -20.79 17.56 9.77
CA HIS A 249 -20.66 17.28 8.34
C HIS A 249 -20.96 18.49 7.43
N ALA A 250 -19.97 18.83 6.61
CA ALA A 250 -20.12 19.51 5.33
C ALA A 250 -19.07 18.89 4.38
N ASP A 251 -19.41 18.73 3.11
CA ASP A 251 -18.56 18.01 2.16
C ASP A 251 -17.18 18.67 2.00
N LEU A 252 -16.11 17.87 2.10
CA LEU A 252 -14.75 18.28 1.76
C LEU A 252 -14.59 18.34 0.24
N ASP A 253 -15.20 19.35 -0.35
CA ASP A 253 -15.05 19.70 -1.75
C ASP A 253 -13.59 20.15 -1.98
N PHE A 254 -12.80 19.33 -2.68
CA PHE A 254 -11.39 19.58 -3.00
C PHE A 254 -11.25 20.68 -4.08
N SER A 255 -11.72 21.88 -3.77
CA SER A 255 -11.56 23.10 -4.56
C SER A 255 -10.45 23.97 -3.95
N GLY A 256 -9.44 24.31 -4.75
CA GLY A 256 -8.23 24.96 -4.25
C GLY A 256 -8.44 26.43 -3.89
N GLN A 257 -7.79 26.88 -2.82
CA GLN A 257 -7.52 28.29 -2.57
C GLN A 257 -6.01 28.51 -2.47
N ASN A 258 -5.49 29.40 -3.32
CA ASN A 258 -4.06 29.63 -3.48
C ASN A 258 -3.50 30.42 -2.28
N SER A 259 -2.75 29.76 -1.40
CA SER A 259 -1.79 30.45 -0.54
C SER A 259 -0.62 30.96 -1.38
N SER A 260 -0.30 32.24 -1.29
CA SER A 260 0.74 32.88 -2.10
C SER A 260 2.13 32.30 -1.83
N SER A 261 2.85 31.89 -2.87
CA SER A 261 4.23 31.43 -2.80
C SER A 261 5.17 32.53 -2.31
N LYS A 262 5.70 32.38 -1.09
CA LYS A 262 6.91 33.10 -0.68
C LYS A 262 8.10 32.42 -1.34
N LEU A 263 8.74 33.13 -2.27
CA LEU A 263 10.08 32.77 -2.74
C LEU A 263 11.04 32.82 -1.54
N TYR A 264 11.67 31.69 -1.25
CA TYR A 264 12.72 31.57 -0.23
C TYR A 264 14.09 31.74 -0.91
N GLU A 265 15.02 32.42 -0.23
CA GLU A 265 16.41 32.54 -0.68
C GLU A 265 17.20 31.27 -0.34
N ASP A 266 18.13 30.90 -1.22
CA ASP A 266 18.79 29.59 -1.25
C ASP A 266 19.84 29.43 -0.13
N GLN A 267 19.51 28.71 0.94
CA GLN A 267 20.44 28.37 2.03
C GLN A 267 21.02 26.97 1.85
N ASN A 268 22.26 26.91 1.32
CA ASN A 268 22.99 25.67 1.02
C ASN A 268 23.51 24.88 2.26
N ASN A 269 22.93 25.06 3.44
CA ASN A 269 23.35 24.42 4.70
C ASN A 269 22.82 22.98 4.86
N THR A 270 22.91 22.12 3.84
CA THR A 270 22.29 20.77 3.89
C THR A 270 23.01 19.75 4.77
N GLU A 271 24.26 19.99 5.19
CA GLU A 271 25.00 19.06 6.08
C GLU A 271 24.41 19.01 7.50
N VAL A 272 23.89 20.13 8.02
CA VAL A 272 23.44 20.26 9.43
C VAL A 272 22.08 19.59 9.69
N VAL A 273 21.37 19.21 8.63
CA VAL A 273 19.91 19.00 8.67
C VAL A 273 19.53 17.52 8.86
N TRP A 274 20.37 16.58 8.40
CA TRP A 274 20.11 15.16 8.53
C TRP A 274 20.38 14.61 9.93
N ASP A 275 21.39 15.14 10.63
CA ASP A 275 21.71 14.80 12.03
C ASP A 275 20.47 14.86 12.92
N SER A 276 19.62 15.88 12.74
CA SER A 276 18.38 16.04 13.52
C SER A 276 17.36 14.92 13.28
N PHE A 277 17.15 14.52 12.02
CA PHE A 277 16.26 13.39 11.68
C PHE A 277 16.84 12.05 12.14
N ILE A 278 18.16 11.89 12.05
CA ILE A 278 18.88 10.71 12.52
C ILE A 278 18.79 10.57 14.05
N ASP A 279 18.98 11.66 14.80
CA ASP A 279 18.84 11.65 16.27
C ASP A 279 17.39 11.47 16.74
N PHE A 280 16.42 12.00 16.00
CA PHE A 280 15.00 11.64 16.17
C PHE A 280 14.77 10.14 15.96
N CYS A 281 15.34 9.55 14.89
CA CYS A 281 15.25 8.11 14.64
C CYS A 281 15.87 7.29 15.79
N LYS A 282 17.07 7.66 16.27
CA LYS A 282 17.73 7.01 17.43
C LYS A 282 16.85 7.08 18.69
N LYS A 283 16.30 8.26 19.02
CA LYS A 283 15.40 8.46 20.17
C LYS A 283 14.19 7.53 20.12
N VAL A 284 13.50 7.49 18.99
CA VAL A 284 12.32 6.62 18.80
C VAL A 284 12.71 5.14 18.77
N SER A 285 13.90 4.79 18.25
CA SER A 285 14.42 3.41 18.17
C SER A 285 14.64 2.80 19.55
N GLN A 286 15.17 3.59 20.48
CA GLN A 286 15.28 3.19 21.89
C GLN A 286 13.91 2.87 22.49
N HIS A 287 12.90 3.73 22.27
CA HIS A 287 11.56 3.51 22.80
C HIS A 287 10.85 2.30 22.17
N ILE A 288 10.94 2.10 20.84
CA ILE A 288 10.38 0.93 20.16
C ILE A 288 11.06 -0.36 20.64
N SER A 289 12.38 -0.36 20.82
CA SER A 289 13.13 -1.52 21.32
C SER A 289 12.69 -1.93 22.73
N THR A 290 12.45 -0.96 23.62
CA THR A 290 11.89 -1.19 24.96
C THR A 290 10.44 -1.66 24.92
N LEU A 291 9.60 -1.08 24.07
CA LEU A 291 8.20 -1.50 23.89
C LEU A 291 8.10 -2.93 23.34
N LYS A 292 8.98 -3.30 22.40
CA LYS A 292 9.08 -4.65 21.86
C LYS A 292 9.45 -5.65 22.97
N SER A 293 10.54 -5.45 23.70
CA SER A 293 10.96 -6.41 24.75
C SER A 293 9.93 -6.53 25.89
N LEU A 294 9.30 -5.42 26.30
CA LEU A 294 8.21 -5.44 27.27
C LEU A 294 6.97 -6.18 26.74
N SER A 295 6.61 -5.99 25.46
CA SER A 295 5.47 -6.70 24.86
C SER A 295 5.67 -8.21 24.75
N ASP A 296 6.91 -8.69 24.59
CA ASP A 296 7.21 -10.13 24.66
C ASP A 296 7.03 -10.67 26.08
N ILE A 297 7.46 -9.92 27.11
CA ILE A 297 7.19 -10.24 28.52
C ILE A 297 5.68 -10.28 28.78
N LEU A 298 4.89 -9.36 28.22
CA LEU A 298 3.42 -9.40 28.31
C LEU A 298 2.85 -10.70 27.72
N VAL A 299 3.32 -11.14 26.54
CA VAL A 299 2.89 -12.41 25.92
C VAL A 299 3.20 -13.61 26.83
N GLU A 300 4.43 -13.72 27.34
CA GLU A 300 4.83 -14.79 28.27
C GLU A 300 3.98 -14.81 29.55
N THR A 301 3.62 -13.63 30.05
CA THR A 301 2.88 -13.43 31.30
C THR A 301 1.39 -13.14 31.09
N SER A 302 0.83 -13.48 29.92
CA SER A 302 -0.58 -13.24 29.57
C SER A 302 -1.59 -13.93 30.52
N ASN A 303 -1.23 -15.12 31.02
CA ASN A 303 -2.15 -15.98 31.77
C ASN A 303 -2.15 -15.74 33.30
N ILE A 304 -1.42 -14.75 33.82
CA ILE A 304 -1.20 -14.62 35.28
C ILE A 304 -2.25 -13.77 36.01
N GLY A 305 -2.90 -12.81 35.35
CA GLY A 305 -3.92 -11.94 35.96
C GLY A 305 -5.34 -12.53 35.90
N LYS A 306 -6.21 -12.14 36.84
CA LYS A 306 -7.63 -12.53 36.88
C LYS A 306 -8.30 -12.34 35.51
N MET A 307 -9.00 -13.35 35.00
CA MET A 307 -9.72 -13.26 33.73
C MET A 307 -11.12 -12.65 33.91
N ALA A 308 -11.64 -12.03 32.86
CA ALA A 308 -13.04 -11.61 32.79
C ALA A 308 -14.01 -12.82 32.85
N GLY A 309 -15.19 -12.59 33.41
CA GLY A 309 -16.28 -13.58 33.48
C GLY A 309 -17.18 -13.58 32.25
N GLU A 310 -18.27 -14.35 32.29
CA GLU A 310 -19.19 -14.52 31.14
C GLU A 310 -19.75 -13.19 30.60
N GLY A 311 -19.86 -12.14 31.42
CA GLY A 311 -20.33 -10.82 30.98
C GLY A 311 -19.48 -10.13 29.92
N LYS A 312 -18.22 -10.57 29.69
CA LYS A 312 -17.42 -10.13 28.55
C LYS A 312 -17.99 -10.59 27.19
N LEU A 313 -18.64 -11.76 27.16
CA LEU A 313 -19.25 -12.34 25.95
C LEU A 313 -20.79 -12.24 25.95
N LYS A 314 -21.41 -12.12 27.13
CA LYS A 314 -22.86 -11.99 27.33
C LYS A 314 -23.20 -10.79 28.22
N PRO A 315 -22.87 -9.54 27.82
CA PRO A 315 -23.03 -8.37 28.67
C PRO A 315 -24.49 -8.06 29.06
N LYS A 316 -25.50 -8.64 28.42
CA LYS A 316 -26.93 -8.53 28.83
C LYS A 316 -27.35 -9.50 29.94
N ASP A 317 -26.60 -10.58 30.17
CA ASP A 317 -27.01 -11.69 31.05
C ASP A 317 -26.14 -11.82 32.31
N ALA A 318 -24.84 -11.50 32.20
CA ALA A 318 -23.88 -11.64 33.29
C ALA A 318 -23.07 -10.36 33.50
N ALA A 319 -22.56 -10.18 34.72
CA ALA A 319 -21.59 -9.14 35.04
C ALA A 319 -20.20 -9.48 34.46
N TYR A 320 -19.36 -8.45 34.24
CA TYR A 320 -18.05 -8.59 33.57
C TYR A 320 -17.04 -9.46 34.35
N GLY A 321 -17.24 -9.68 35.65
CA GLY A 321 -16.39 -10.52 36.50
C GLY A 321 -15.09 -9.86 37.00
N LEU A 322 -14.62 -8.81 36.32
CA LEU A 322 -13.64 -7.86 36.82
C LEU A 322 -14.35 -6.60 37.37
N PRO A 323 -13.88 -6.01 38.48
CA PRO A 323 -14.52 -4.86 39.09
C PRO A 323 -14.29 -3.59 38.26
N GLY A 324 -15.31 -2.75 38.15
CA GLY A 324 -15.24 -1.48 37.42
C GLY A 324 -15.43 -1.55 35.91
N PHE A 325 -15.80 -2.70 35.33
CA PHE A 325 -16.10 -2.83 33.89
C PHE A 325 -17.62 -2.91 33.63
N GLU A 326 -18.15 -1.99 32.82
CA GLU A 326 -19.54 -1.96 32.38
C GLU A 326 -19.62 -1.63 30.88
N VAL A 327 -19.88 -2.65 30.06
CA VAL A 327 -19.94 -2.55 28.59
C VAL A 327 -20.98 -1.55 28.11
N PHE A 328 -22.05 -1.32 28.88
CA PHE A 328 -23.14 -0.42 28.49
C PHE A 328 -23.01 1.01 29.03
N LEU A 329 -21.91 1.35 29.71
CA LEU A 329 -21.75 2.59 30.48
C LEU A 329 -21.98 3.85 29.63
N ASN A 330 -21.48 3.86 28.39
CA ASN A 330 -21.43 5.04 27.54
C ASN A 330 -22.45 5.03 26.40
N GLN A 331 -23.40 4.09 26.37
CA GLN A 331 -24.37 3.94 25.27
C GLN A 331 -25.29 5.15 25.04
N ALA A 332 -25.35 6.10 25.96
CA ALA A 332 -26.05 7.36 25.77
C ALA A 332 -25.25 8.43 25.00
N SER A 333 -23.93 8.26 24.89
CA SER A 333 -23.00 9.23 24.28
C SER A 333 -22.56 8.85 22.86
N ILE A 334 -22.97 7.67 22.38
CA ILE A 334 -22.53 7.07 21.12
C ILE A 334 -23.66 7.16 20.07
N PRO A 335 -23.39 7.60 18.83
CA PRO A 335 -24.33 7.61 17.73
C PRO A 335 -25.01 6.25 17.48
N PRO A 336 -26.27 6.23 17.02
CA PRO A 336 -27.06 5.01 16.94
C PRO A 336 -26.64 4.04 15.83
N PHE A 337 -25.83 4.50 14.87
CA PHE A 337 -25.32 3.68 13.77
C PHE A 337 -24.10 2.83 14.16
N LEU A 338 -23.37 3.19 15.22
CA LEU A 338 -22.18 2.44 15.65
C LEU A 338 -22.55 1.08 16.26
N PRO A 339 -21.73 0.02 16.08
CA PRO A 339 -21.99 -1.29 16.66
C PRO A 339 -22.08 -1.22 18.19
N LYS A 340 -23.27 -1.43 18.75
CA LYS A 340 -23.61 -1.07 20.15
C LYS A 340 -22.83 -1.76 21.26
N VAL A 341 -22.04 -2.77 20.92
CA VAL A 341 -21.15 -3.54 21.79
C VAL A 341 -19.90 -3.88 20.98
N ALA A 342 -18.75 -3.32 21.37
CA ALA A 342 -17.46 -3.90 21.01
C ALA A 342 -17.22 -5.12 21.90
N ASN A 343 -16.77 -6.24 21.32
CA ASN A 343 -16.31 -7.39 22.09
C ASN A 343 -14.82 -7.20 22.38
N ILE A 344 -14.45 -7.00 23.65
CA ILE A 344 -13.05 -6.82 24.00
C ILE A 344 -12.25 -8.07 23.59
N HIS A 345 -11.12 -7.86 22.91
CA HIS A 345 -10.32 -8.93 22.32
C HIS A 345 -9.78 -9.91 23.38
N ASP A 346 -9.34 -11.08 22.93
CA ASP A 346 -8.58 -11.98 23.79
C ASP A 346 -7.27 -11.32 24.24
N ARG A 347 -6.91 -11.51 25.51
CA ARG A 347 -5.73 -10.90 26.13
C ARG A 347 -4.43 -11.39 25.49
N HIS A 348 -4.31 -12.70 25.25
CA HIS A 348 -3.10 -13.26 24.65
C HIS A 348 -2.94 -12.77 23.20
N LYS A 349 -4.02 -12.80 22.41
CA LYS A 349 -4.03 -12.21 21.05
C LYS A 349 -3.70 -10.70 21.06
N SER A 350 -4.18 -9.94 22.04
CA SER A 350 -3.88 -8.51 22.21
C SER A 350 -2.39 -8.26 22.52
N PHE A 351 -1.74 -9.10 23.33
CA PHE A 351 -0.31 -8.96 23.61
C PHE A 351 0.56 -9.41 22.43
N VAL A 352 0.14 -10.45 21.69
CA VAL A 352 0.76 -10.85 20.42
C VAL A 352 0.62 -9.76 19.35
N TYR A 353 -0.50 -9.01 19.34
CA TYR A 353 -0.67 -7.81 18.52
C TYR A 353 0.39 -6.74 18.83
N PHE A 354 0.62 -6.39 20.11
CA PHE A 354 1.67 -5.43 20.48
C PHE A 354 3.07 -5.90 20.05
N SER A 355 3.43 -7.15 20.33
CA SER A 355 4.74 -7.71 19.95
C SER A 355 4.96 -7.70 18.44
N SER A 356 3.93 -8.01 17.66
CA SER A 356 3.98 -7.97 16.19
C SER A 356 4.03 -6.54 15.65
N LEU A 357 3.26 -5.63 16.25
CA LEU A 357 3.23 -4.20 15.93
C LEU A 357 4.61 -3.57 16.12
N PHE A 358 5.21 -3.68 17.31
CA PHE A 358 6.52 -3.07 17.58
C PHE A 358 7.63 -3.72 16.75
N THR A 359 7.51 -5.00 16.39
CA THR A 359 8.40 -5.62 15.39
C THR A 359 8.28 -4.95 14.01
N ARG A 360 7.05 -4.68 13.53
CA ARG A 360 6.82 -3.96 12.25
C ARG A 360 7.32 -2.51 12.32
N LEU A 361 7.04 -1.80 13.41
CA LEU A 361 7.48 -0.42 13.60
C LEU A 361 9.01 -0.31 13.68
N ASN A 362 9.70 -1.28 14.31
CA ASN A 362 11.15 -1.32 14.31
C ASN A 362 11.72 -1.52 12.91
N HIS A 363 11.14 -2.41 12.10
CA HIS A 363 11.54 -2.58 10.69
C HIS A 363 11.33 -1.30 9.87
N ILE A 364 10.20 -0.62 10.07
CA ILE A 364 9.90 0.67 9.41
C ILE A 364 10.95 1.72 9.80
N LEU A 365 11.27 1.83 11.09
CA LEU A 365 12.21 2.81 11.60
C LEU A 365 13.64 2.55 11.13
N CYS A 366 14.15 1.32 11.28
CA CYS A 366 15.46 0.96 10.75
C CYS A 366 15.55 1.19 9.23
N THR A 367 14.44 1.10 8.49
CA THR A 367 14.43 1.45 7.06
C THR A 367 14.67 2.95 6.83
N TYR A 368 14.02 3.83 7.59
CA TYR A 368 14.28 5.27 7.54
C TYR A 368 15.71 5.64 7.98
N GLU A 369 16.22 5.00 9.02
CA GLU A 369 17.60 5.15 9.49
C GLU A 369 18.61 4.76 8.40
N ASN A 370 18.39 3.62 7.71
CA ASN A 370 19.20 3.19 6.58
C ASN A 370 19.15 4.17 5.39
N PHE A 371 18.00 4.79 5.13
CA PHE A 371 17.87 5.81 4.08
C PHE A 371 18.57 7.13 4.43
N ALA A 372 18.67 7.48 5.72
CA ALA A 372 19.44 8.65 6.16
C ALA A 372 20.96 8.38 6.10
N LEU A 373 21.42 7.26 6.67
CA LEU A 373 22.82 6.83 6.61
C LEU A 373 23.36 6.68 5.17
N TRP A 374 22.47 6.39 4.20
CA TRP A 374 22.83 6.36 2.79
C TRP A 374 23.25 7.74 2.26
N HIS A 375 22.62 8.82 2.73
CA HIS A 375 22.94 10.18 2.32
C HIS A 375 24.28 10.65 2.90
N ASP A 376 24.55 10.36 4.18
CA ASP A 376 25.79 10.76 4.85
C ASP A 376 27.03 10.14 4.20
N LEU A 377 26.91 8.90 3.71
CA LEU A 377 28.03 8.12 3.16
C LEU A 377 28.25 8.32 1.66
N HIS A 378 27.27 8.82 0.90
CA HIS A 378 27.33 8.87 -0.57
C HIS A 378 26.90 10.22 -1.16
N PRO A 379 27.76 10.87 -2.00
CA PRO A 379 27.44 12.17 -2.59
C PRO A 379 26.41 12.11 -3.73
N GLU A 380 25.94 10.91 -4.13
CA GLU A 380 24.77 10.77 -5.00
C GLU A 380 23.49 10.73 -4.15
N PRO A 381 22.55 11.68 -4.33
CA PRO A 381 21.38 11.81 -3.46
C PRO A 381 20.44 10.59 -3.52
N LEU A 382 19.79 10.32 -2.38
CA LEU A 382 18.79 9.26 -2.24
C LEU A 382 17.68 9.39 -3.30
N ARG A 383 17.30 8.24 -3.86
CA ARG A 383 16.32 8.13 -4.95
C ARG A 383 14.91 8.09 -4.40
N ILE A 384 14.03 8.97 -4.90
CA ILE A 384 12.67 9.07 -4.36
C ILE A 384 11.85 7.79 -4.59
N HIS A 385 12.16 7.03 -5.65
CA HIS A 385 11.45 5.79 -5.99
C HIS A 385 11.71 4.64 -5.02
N SER A 386 12.90 4.55 -4.41
CA SER A 386 13.25 3.50 -3.44
C SER A 386 12.47 3.72 -2.14
N LEU A 387 12.44 4.98 -1.68
CA LEU A 387 11.61 5.42 -0.55
C LEU A 387 10.10 5.21 -0.81
N TRP A 388 9.59 5.62 -1.97
CA TRP A 388 8.19 5.40 -2.35
C TRP A 388 7.83 3.92 -2.47
N THR A 389 8.76 3.08 -2.93
CA THR A 389 8.56 1.63 -3.01
C THR A 389 8.39 1.03 -1.61
N PHE A 390 9.28 1.37 -0.69
CA PHE A 390 9.19 0.92 0.70
C PHE A 390 7.86 1.34 1.36
N ILE A 391 7.41 2.58 1.11
CA ILE A 391 6.12 3.07 1.62
C ILE A 391 4.96 2.32 0.96
N GLN A 392 5.02 2.06 -0.36
CA GLN A 392 4.04 1.24 -1.07
C GLN A 392 3.93 -0.17 -0.47
N LYS A 393 5.06 -0.87 -0.25
CA LYS A 393 5.04 -2.20 0.39
C LYS A 393 4.49 -2.12 1.82
N SER A 394 4.90 -1.11 2.59
CA SER A 394 4.43 -0.88 3.96
C SER A 394 2.91 -0.62 4.06
N GLY A 395 2.32 -0.02 3.03
CA GLY A 395 0.87 0.19 2.90
C GLY A 395 0.07 -0.95 2.25
N GLN A 396 0.72 -1.87 1.53
CA GLN A 396 0.07 -2.96 0.80
C GLN A 396 0.24 -4.36 1.40
N ILE A 397 1.36 -4.64 2.07
CA ILE A 397 1.61 -5.95 2.71
C ILE A 397 0.68 -6.12 3.91
N SER A 398 -0.08 -7.21 3.90
CA SER A 398 -1.07 -7.52 4.93
C SER A 398 -0.41 -7.71 6.31
N CYS A 399 -1.07 -7.25 7.37
CA CYS A 399 -0.61 -7.42 8.74
C CYS A 399 -1.27 -8.68 9.36
N PRO A 400 -0.61 -9.86 9.38
CA PRO A 400 -1.25 -11.11 9.78
C PRO A 400 -1.69 -11.10 11.25
N TYR A 401 -1.03 -10.33 12.11
CA TYR A 401 -1.38 -10.15 13.51
C TYR A 401 -2.68 -9.35 13.72
N VAL A 402 -3.06 -8.49 12.78
CA VAL A 402 -4.40 -7.85 12.76
C VAL A 402 -5.45 -8.90 12.38
N LYS A 403 -5.18 -9.70 11.33
CA LYS A 403 -6.10 -10.77 10.90
C LYS A 403 -6.34 -11.84 11.98
N ALA A 404 -5.29 -12.26 12.68
CA ALA A 404 -5.38 -13.27 13.75
C ALA A 404 -6.19 -12.81 14.97
N LEU A 405 -6.39 -11.49 15.12
CA LEU A 405 -7.14 -10.85 16.19
C LEU A 405 -8.59 -10.58 15.78
N LEU A 406 -8.83 -10.03 14.58
CA LEU A 406 -10.19 -9.74 14.07
C LEU A 406 -10.99 -11.01 13.71
N PHE A 407 -10.33 -12.09 13.30
CA PHE A 407 -10.99 -13.32 12.86
C PHE A 407 -10.68 -14.49 13.80
N PRO A 408 -11.70 -15.22 14.31
CA PRO A 408 -11.49 -16.45 15.05
C PRO A 408 -10.98 -17.56 14.12
N ASP A 409 -10.24 -18.52 14.68
CA ASP A 409 -9.51 -19.59 13.99
C ASP A 409 -10.42 -20.70 13.37
N ASP A 410 -11.67 -20.36 13.06
CA ASP A 410 -12.69 -21.28 12.54
C ASP A 410 -12.47 -21.55 11.03
N PRO A 411 -12.08 -22.78 10.64
CA PRO A 411 -11.75 -23.10 9.25
C PRO A 411 -12.97 -23.02 8.31
N SER A 412 -14.19 -22.91 8.82
CA SER A 412 -15.40 -22.80 8.01
C SER A 412 -15.62 -21.41 7.38
N LYS A 413 -14.96 -20.36 7.92
CA LYS A 413 -15.13 -18.95 7.48
C LYS A 413 -13.95 -18.38 6.68
N VAL A 414 -13.01 -19.21 6.26
CA VAL A 414 -11.70 -18.82 5.68
C VAL A 414 -11.77 -18.11 4.31
N ASN A 415 -12.96 -17.96 3.71
CA ASN A 415 -13.12 -17.44 2.35
C ASN A 415 -13.04 -15.92 2.18
N GLU A 416 -12.92 -15.13 3.26
CA GLU A 416 -12.78 -13.66 3.17
C GLU A 416 -11.31 -13.23 3.37
N PRO A 417 -10.62 -12.76 2.31
CA PRO A 417 -9.24 -12.29 2.36
C PRO A 417 -9.26 -10.76 2.38
N LEU A 418 -9.74 -10.20 3.50
CA LEU A 418 -9.63 -8.78 3.80
C LEU A 418 -8.15 -8.41 3.93
N LEU A 419 -7.73 -7.32 3.28
CA LEU A 419 -6.38 -6.77 3.39
C LEU A 419 -6.26 -5.98 4.69
N THR A 420 -6.02 -6.70 5.78
CA THR A 420 -5.92 -6.14 7.13
C THR A 420 -4.61 -5.35 7.28
N THR A 421 -4.66 -4.05 7.01
CA THR A 421 -3.57 -3.11 7.35
C THR A 421 -3.65 -2.73 8.84
N CYS A 422 -2.55 -2.23 9.40
CA CYS A 422 -2.54 -1.67 10.76
C CYS A 422 -2.45 -0.14 10.67
N VAL A 423 -3.51 0.56 11.11
CA VAL A 423 -3.64 2.03 11.04
C VAL A 423 -2.41 2.72 11.62
N LEU A 424 -2.07 2.42 12.88
CA LEU A 424 -0.92 3.02 13.56
C LEU A 424 0.41 2.81 12.81
N SER A 425 0.59 1.67 12.12
CA SER A 425 1.79 1.47 11.28
C SER A 425 1.78 2.36 10.03
N ARG A 426 0.63 2.53 9.37
CA ARG A 426 0.49 3.44 8.22
C ARG A 426 0.69 4.90 8.62
N THR A 427 0.10 5.30 9.76
CA THR A 427 0.26 6.60 10.41
C THR A 427 1.74 6.90 10.62
N ILE A 428 2.46 6.03 11.35
CA ILE A 428 3.88 6.23 11.65
C ILE A 428 4.74 6.24 10.38
N THR A 429 4.48 5.39 9.40
CA THR A 429 5.19 5.44 8.10
C THR A 429 5.04 6.81 7.44
N TYR A 430 3.87 7.45 7.49
CA TYR A 430 3.68 8.79 6.91
C TYR A 430 4.24 9.91 7.79
N THR A 431 4.17 9.80 9.12
CA THR A 431 4.81 10.76 10.04
C THR A 431 6.32 10.80 9.83
N PHE A 432 6.98 9.65 9.67
CA PHE A 432 8.41 9.59 9.38
C PHE A 432 8.76 10.09 7.97
N TYR A 433 7.92 9.82 6.96
CA TYR A 433 8.07 10.43 5.64
C TYR A 433 7.99 11.96 5.70
N SER A 434 7.03 12.49 6.47
CA SER A 434 6.79 13.93 6.59
C SER A 434 7.91 14.61 7.39
N ALA A 435 8.37 14.02 8.49
CA ALA A 435 9.52 14.49 9.25
C ALA A 435 10.81 14.53 8.41
N LEU A 436 11.05 13.51 7.58
CA LEU A 436 12.17 13.46 6.62
C LEU A 436 12.10 14.57 5.55
N MET A 437 10.90 15.07 5.24
CA MET A 437 10.67 16.03 4.16
C MET A 437 10.51 17.48 4.67
N TRP A 438 10.14 17.69 5.92
CA TRP A 438 10.04 19.01 6.56
C TRP A 438 11.22 19.34 7.49
N GLN A 439 12.02 18.33 7.88
CA GLN A 439 13.38 18.46 8.42
C GLN A 439 13.56 19.48 9.58
N GLY A 440 12.57 19.56 10.49
CA GLY A 440 12.62 20.43 11.67
C GLY A 440 11.81 21.73 11.56
N GLU A 441 11.28 22.06 10.37
CA GLU A 441 10.20 23.04 10.25
C GLU A 441 8.86 22.45 10.75
N VAL A 442 7.84 23.31 10.92
CA VAL A 442 6.49 22.86 11.32
C VAL A 442 5.92 21.96 10.22
N ILE A 443 5.75 20.68 10.53
CA ILE A 443 5.32 19.67 9.56
C ILE A 443 3.86 19.94 9.13
N ASP A 444 3.66 20.37 7.89
CA ASP A 444 2.32 20.38 7.30
C ASP A 444 2.02 19.02 6.65
N PHE A 445 0.99 18.37 7.16
CA PHE A 445 0.49 17.08 6.66
C PHE A 445 -0.48 17.24 5.48
N LYS A 446 -0.84 18.48 5.11
CA LYS A 446 -1.55 18.75 3.85
C LYS A 446 -0.60 18.47 2.68
N PRO A 447 -0.87 17.49 1.82
CA PRO A 447 0.06 17.11 0.75
C PRO A 447 0.18 18.16 -0.38
N GLN A 448 -0.65 19.21 -0.35
CA GLN A 448 -0.56 20.37 -1.25
C GLN A 448 0.57 21.35 -0.85
N SER A 449 1.10 21.25 0.37
CA SER A 449 2.04 22.23 0.93
C SER A 449 3.47 21.99 0.44
N PHE A 450 4.16 23.07 0.06
CA PHE A 450 5.51 23.01 -0.51
C PHE A 450 6.58 22.77 0.54
N SER A 451 7.37 21.71 0.36
CA SER A 451 8.70 21.56 0.95
C SER A 451 9.79 21.67 -0.13
N PRO A 452 10.92 22.37 0.13
CA PRO A 452 12.11 22.35 -0.72
C PRO A 452 12.67 20.94 -0.98
N MET A 453 12.43 20.00 -0.08
CA MET A 453 12.92 18.62 -0.23
C MET A 453 12.16 17.86 -1.31
N TYR A 454 10.84 18.07 -1.46
CA TYR A 454 10.08 17.48 -2.57
C TYR A 454 10.68 17.88 -3.92
N PHE A 455 10.97 19.18 -4.10
CA PHE A 455 11.63 19.73 -5.29
C PHE A 455 13.01 19.09 -5.51
N ARG A 456 13.86 19.08 -4.48
CA ARG A 456 15.23 18.55 -4.56
C ARG A 456 15.26 17.05 -4.89
N TYR A 457 14.47 16.20 -4.21
CA TYR A 457 14.44 14.76 -4.51
C TYR A 457 13.79 14.44 -5.87
N PHE A 458 12.80 15.22 -6.31
CA PHE A 458 12.19 15.05 -7.64
C PHE A 458 13.20 15.35 -8.74
N LEU A 459 13.85 16.52 -8.70
CA LEU A 459 14.90 16.90 -9.67
C LEU A 459 16.05 15.90 -9.64
N ASN A 460 16.56 15.52 -8.47
CA ASN A 460 17.63 14.52 -8.34
C ASN A 460 17.27 13.18 -8.99
N SER A 461 16.03 12.72 -8.84
CA SER A 461 15.56 11.45 -9.42
C SER A 461 15.42 11.51 -10.94
N TRP A 462 15.03 12.65 -11.51
CA TRP A 462 15.02 12.87 -12.96
C TRP A 462 16.44 13.07 -13.51
N HIS A 463 17.29 13.87 -12.87
CA HIS A 463 18.66 14.15 -13.31
C HIS A 463 19.51 12.88 -13.48
N GLN A 464 19.22 11.80 -12.74
CA GLN A 464 19.88 10.50 -12.92
C GLN A 464 19.69 9.89 -14.33
N LEU A 465 18.60 10.23 -15.04
CA LEU A 465 18.38 9.87 -16.44
C LEU A 465 19.23 10.69 -17.42
N GLU A 466 19.57 11.92 -17.05
CA GLU A 466 20.27 12.86 -17.93
C GLU A 466 21.80 12.68 -17.88
N PRO A 467 22.52 12.95 -18.99
CA PRO A 467 23.98 12.98 -19.03
C PRO A 467 24.56 13.89 -17.93
N THR A 468 25.64 13.44 -17.28
CA THR A 468 26.30 14.19 -16.20
C THR A 468 26.82 15.57 -16.63
N THR A 469 27.09 15.75 -17.92
CA THR A 469 27.44 17.03 -18.56
C THR A 469 26.27 18.02 -18.63
N HIS A 470 25.02 17.53 -18.62
CA HIS A 470 23.82 18.36 -18.76
C HIS A 470 23.28 18.84 -17.41
N ARG A 471 23.36 18.01 -16.35
CA ARG A 471 22.77 18.28 -15.02
C ARG A 471 23.00 19.71 -14.49
N PRO A 472 24.24 20.21 -14.30
CA PRO A 472 24.46 21.56 -13.78
C PRO A 472 24.06 22.68 -14.76
N LEU A 473 23.94 22.39 -16.06
CA LEU A 473 23.42 23.34 -17.04
C LEU A 473 21.89 23.41 -16.98
N ILE A 474 21.21 22.28 -16.74
CA ILE A 474 19.76 22.19 -16.56
C ILE A 474 19.35 22.89 -15.26
N GLU A 475 20.02 22.61 -14.14
CA GLU A 475 19.82 23.32 -12.86
C GLU A 475 19.91 24.84 -13.05
N ASN A 476 20.95 25.31 -13.76
CA ASN A 476 21.15 26.71 -14.10
C ASN A 476 20.17 27.27 -15.16
N VAL A 477 19.48 26.44 -15.94
CA VAL A 477 18.34 26.88 -16.78
C VAL A 477 17.10 27.06 -15.93
N ILE A 478 16.82 26.11 -15.04
CA ILE A 478 15.65 26.11 -14.17
C ILE A 478 15.70 27.30 -13.20
N SER A 479 16.81 27.52 -12.49
CA SER A 479 16.93 28.63 -11.53
C SER A 479 16.90 30.03 -12.18
N ASN A 480 17.26 30.15 -13.45
CA ASN A 480 17.25 31.42 -14.19
C ASN A 480 15.86 31.79 -14.76
N ILE A 481 14.88 30.86 -14.78
CA ILE A 481 13.57 31.07 -15.42
C ILE A 481 12.46 30.85 -14.38
N PRO A 482 11.83 31.92 -13.84
CA PRO A 482 10.82 31.83 -12.79
C PRO A 482 9.64 30.91 -13.11
N GLU A 483 9.24 30.86 -14.38
CA GLU A 483 8.17 29.99 -14.87
C GLU A 483 8.55 28.50 -14.73
N LEU A 484 9.82 28.14 -14.97
CA LEU A 484 10.32 26.77 -14.77
C LEU A 484 10.42 26.43 -13.29
N MET A 485 10.90 27.35 -12.44
CA MET A 485 10.88 27.16 -10.98
C MET A 485 9.46 26.88 -10.49
N SER A 486 8.48 27.70 -10.88
CA SER A 486 7.07 27.53 -10.49
C SER A 486 6.48 26.20 -10.99
N PHE A 487 6.81 25.81 -12.23
CA PHE A 487 6.39 24.52 -12.79
C PHE A 487 6.97 23.33 -12.00
N PHE A 488 8.29 23.28 -11.77
CA PHE A 488 8.90 22.18 -11.03
C PHE A 488 8.48 22.15 -9.54
N THR A 489 8.22 23.31 -8.93
CA THR A 489 7.57 23.39 -7.60
C THR A 489 6.20 22.72 -7.62
N THR A 490 5.34 23.03 -8.60
CA THR A 490 3.99 22.45 -8.74
C THR A 490 4.05 20.94 -9.06
N LEU A 491 4.94 20.53 -9.97
CA LEU A 491 5.14 19.13 -10.34
C LEU A 491 5.66 18.30 -9.16
N SER A 492 6.65 18.79 -8.43
CA SER A 492 7.23 18.07 -7.27
C SER A 492 6.27 17.97 -6.08
N THR A 493 5.47 19.01 -5.80
CA THR A 493 4.44 18.98 -4.75
C THR A 493 3.33 18.03 -5.13
N HIS A 494 2.87 18.04 -6.38
CA HIS A 494 1.96 17.02 -6.89
C HIS A 494 2.52 15.62 -6.61
N PHE A 495 3.73 15.29 -7.08
CA PHE A 495 4.32 13.97 -6.87
C PHE A 495 4.55 13.60 -5.39
N ALA A 496 4.64 14.56 -4.46
CA ALA A 496 4.71 14.31 -3.02
C ALA A 496 3.42 13.74 -2.39
N HIS A 497 2.27 13.82 -3.07
CA HIS A 497 1.02 13.16 -2.62
C HIS A 497 1.13 11.62 -2.62
N ILE A 498 2.01 11.02 -3.43
CA ILE A 498 2.02 9.56 -3.67
C ILE A 498 2.26 8.73 -2.38
N PRO A 499 3.24 9.07 -1.51
CA PRO A 499 3.38 8.46 -0.19
C PRO A 499 2.16 8.58 0.72
N ALA A 500 1.48 9.74 0.72
CA ALA A 500 0.26 9.94 1.49
C ALA A 500 -0.82 8.95 1.04
N ILE A 501 -1.01 8.83 -0.28
CA ILE A 501 -1.93 7.87 -0.90
C ILE A 501 -1.60 6.43 -0.46
N TYR A 502 -0.33 6.01 -0.50
CA TYR A 502 0.06 4.65 -0.08
C TYR A 502 -0.10 4.38 1.42
N CYS A 503 -0.13 5.40 2.28
CA CYS A 503 -0.47 5.27 3.70
C CYS A 503 -1.98 5.26 4.00
N LEU A 504 -2.85 5.35 2.99
CA LEU A 504 -4.29 5.05 3.14
C LEU A 504 -4.53 3.53 3.16
N ASN A 505 -5.74 3.08 3.53
CA ASN A 505 -6.14 1.69 3.30
C ASN A 505 -6.24 1.37 1.80
N ARG A 506 -6.36 0.09 1.42
CA ARG A 506 -6.28 -0.31 0.01
C ARG A 506 -7.47 0.20 -0.85
N SER A 507 -8.66 0.39 -0.26
CA SER A 507 -9.82 0.99 -0.95
C SER A 507 -9.59 2.47 -1.23
N ARG A 508 -9.11 3.21 -0.23
CA ARG A 508 -8.81 4.64 -0.31
C ARG A 508 -7.58 4.94 -1.16
N GLN A 509 -6.54 4.09 -1.13
CA GLN A 509 -5.43 4.09 -2.10
C GLN A 509 -5.96 4.10 -3.54
N ARG A 510 -6.78 3.10 -3.90
CA ARG A 510 -7.35 3.00 -5.25
C ARG A 510 -8.20 4.22 -5.62
N SER A 511 -8.99 4.70 -4.66
CA SER A 511 -9.90 5.83 -4.87
C SER A 511 -9.15 7.13 -5.11
N ALA A 512 -8.07 7.40 -4.36
CA ALA A 512 -7.22 8.58 -4.53
C ALA A 512 -6.35 8.52 -5.78
N LEU A 513 -5.86 7.33 -6.19
CA LEU A 513 -5.19 7.13 -7.48
C LEU A 513 -6.10 7.42 -8.70
N GLY A 514 -7.43 7.38 -8.53
CA GLY A 514 -8.41 7.56 -9.61
C GLY A 514 -8.34 8.95 -10.27
N PRO A 515 -8.64 10.05 -9.56
CA PRO A 515 -8.51 11.41 -10.08
C PRO A 515 -7.09 11.73 -10.57
N TRP A 516 -6.09 11.19 -9.86
CA TRP A 516 -4.67 11.27 -10.21
C TRP A 516 -4.36 10.78 -11.62
N LEU A 517 -4.72 9.53 -11.93
CA LEU A 517 -4.49 8.92 -13.24
C LEU A 517 -5.30 9.58 -14.37
N LYS A 518 -6.41 10.24 -14.04
CA LYS A 518 -7.22 10.99 -15.00
C LYS A 518 -6.56 12.32 -15.40
N ASN A 519 -5.92 13.02 -14.46
CA ASN A 519 -5.41 14.39 -14.65
C ASN A 519 -3.91 14.45 -15.01
N LEU A 520 -3.11 13.46 -14.59
CA LEU A 520 -1.68 13.37 -14.90
C LEU A 520 -1.33 13.38 -16.41
N PRO A 521 -2.20 12.91 -17.35
CA PRO A 521 -2.01 13.11 -18.79
C PRO A 521 -1.98 14.57 -19.25
N ASP A 522 -2.69 15.49 -18.59
CA ASP A 522 -2.67 16.91 -18.99
C ASP A 522 -1.35 17.57 -18.55
N LEU A 523 -0.84 17.19 -17.38
CA LEU A 523 0.48 17.60 -16.87
C LEU A 523 1.65 16.99 -17.69
N LEU A 524 1.43 15.88 -18.41
CA LEU A 524 2.42 15.29 -19.31
C LEU A 524 2.67 16.13 -20.57
N ASP A 525 1.64 16.81 -21.10
CA ASP A 525 1.80 17.78 -22.20
C ASP A 525 2.60 19.01 -21.75
N GLU A 526 2.35 19.51 -20.53
CA GLU A 526 3.15 20.58 -19.94
C GLU A 526 4.61 20.16 -19.73
N CYS A 527 4.85 18.91 -19.27
CA CYS A 527 6.20 18.34 -19.20
C CYS A 527 6.90 18.34 -20.57
N ALA A 528 6.20 17.97 -21.65
CA ALA A 528 6.77 17.96 -23.00
C ALA A 528 7.06 19.37 -23.54
N HIS A 529 6.23 20.36 -23.19
CA HIS A 529 6.52 21.76 -23.50
C HIS A 529 7.76 22.28 -22.75
N VAL A 530 7.84 22.02 -21.45
CA VAL A 530 8.98 22.37 -20.60
C VAL A 530 10.27 21.67 -21.06
N GLU A 531 10.19 20.40 -21.43
CA GLU A 531 11.30 19.62 -22.00
C GLU A 531 11.85 20.27 -23.27
N PHE A 532 10.98 20.75 -24.17
CA PHE A 532 11.39 21.49 -25.36
C PHE A 532 12.09 22.81 -25.01
N VAL A 533 11.54 23.61 -24.08
CA VAL A 533 12.14 24.89 -23.65
C VAL A 533 13.53 24.68 -23.05
N ILE A 534 13.68 23.73 -22.13
CA ILE A 534 14.99 23.41 -21.53
C ILE A 534 15.94 22.86 -22.60
N GLY A 535 15.46 22.05 -23.55
CA GLY A 535 16.26 21.52 -24.66
C GLY A 535 16.78 22.60 -25.61
N VAL A 536 16.05 23.70 -25.82
CA VAL A 536 16.53 24.88 -26.57
C VAL A 536 17.56 25.67 -25.75
N GLU A 537 17.29 25.97 -24.48
CA GLU A 537 18.23 26.74 -23.66
C GLU A 537 19.52 25.99 -23.32
N LEU A 538 19.45 24.67 -23.14
CA LEU A 538 20.61 23.80 -23.01
C LEU A 538 21.45 23.82 -24.30
N ARG A 539 20.81 23.83 -25.48
CA ARG A 539 21.51 24.01 -26.76
C ARG A 539 22.22 25.37 -26.83
N ASN A 540 21.55 26.45 -26.41
CA ASN A 540 22.13 27.80 -26.39
C ASN A 540 23.35 27.87 -25.46
N LYS A 541 23.24 27.36 -24.22
CA LYS A 541 24.35 27.33 -23.25
C LYS A 541 25.52 26.42 -23.69
N LEU A 542 25.25 25.34 -24.42
CA LEU A 542 26.30 24.51 -25.02
C LEU A 542 26.98 25.20 -26.21
N ALA A 543 26.22 25.90 -27.06
CA ALA A 543 26.76 26.64 -28.21
C ALA A 543 27.59 27.88 -27.80
N ASN A 544 27.17 28.59 -26.74
CA ASN A 544 27.88 29.79 -26.27
C ASN A 544 29.27 29.48 -25.68
N LYS A 545 29.55 28.23 -25.27
CA LYS A 545 30.93 27.77 -24.96
C LYS A 545 31.87 27.78 -26.18
N THR A 546 31.34 28.01 -27.38
CA THR A 546 32.11 28.18 -28.63
C THR A 546 31.97 29.56 -29.27
N THR A 547 31.20 30.51 -28.72
CA THR A 547 31.09 31.87 -29.28
C THR A 547 30.64 32.91 -28.25
N ASP A 548 31.55 33.82 -27.87
CA ASP A 548 31.19 35.12 -27.28
C ASP A 548 30.61 36.04 -28.37
N CYS A 549 29.27 36.07 -28.51
CA CYS A 549 28.48 37.22 -29.00
C CYS A 549 26.99 36.84 -29.16
N PHE A 550 26.13 37.29 -28.25
CA PHE A 550 24.90 38.08 -28.49
C PHE A 550 24.03 38.13 -27.21
N GLU A 551 23.75 39.32 -26.71
CA GLU A 551 22.92 39.54 -25.51
C GLU A 551 21.47 39.91 -25.88
N SER A 552 20.53 39.59 -24.97
CA SER A 552 19.12 40.04 -24.92
C SER A 552 18.21 39.53 -26.08
N VAL A 553 16.89 39.36 -25.95
CA VAL A 553 15.87 39.84 -24.97
C VAL A 553 14.88 38.70 -24.68
N GLY A 554 14.33 38.62 -23.46
CA GLY A 554 13.30 37.63 -23.11
C GLY A 554 11.85 38.07 -23.40
N LYS A 555 11.01 37.15 -23.90
CA LYS A 555 9.53 37.10 -23.76
C LYS A 555 8.96 35.79 -24.32
N LEU A 556 8.04 35.14 -23.59
CA LEU A 556 7.57 33.76 -23.83
C LEU A 556 6.57 33.59 -25.02
N GLU A 557 6.52 34.50 -25.99
CA GLU A 557 5.47 34.49 -27.04
C GLU A 557 5.99 34.53 -28.50
N VAL A 558 7.30 34.60 -28.75
CA VAL A 558 7.84 34.77 -30.13
C VAL A 558 8.92 33.75 -30.49
N LEU A 559 8.52 32.48 -30.66
CA LEU A 559 9.37 31.40 -31.21
C LEU A 559 8.76 30.67 -32.43
N SER A 560 7.62 31.14 -32.96
CA SER A 560 6.88 30.47 -34.03
C SER A 560 7.44 30.68 -35.46
N THR A 561 8.42 31.57 -35.67
CA THR A 561 8.90 31.92 -37.03
C THR A 561 10.42 32.14 -37.15
N GLN A 562 11.22 31.06 -37.09
CA GLN A 562 12.40 30.87 -37.95
C GLN A 562 13.02 29.46 -37.86
N LYS A 563 13.76 29.08 -38.93
CA LYS A 563 14.57 27.85 -39.15
C LYS A 563 14.56 26.78 -38.03
N THR A 564 13.90 25.65 -38.30
CA THR A 564 13.91 24.37 -37.56
C THR A 564 14.99 24.23 -36.48
N VAL A 565 14.69 24.66 -35.26
CA VAL A 565 15.55 24.48 -34.10
C VAL A 565 15.34 23.06 -33.57
N VAL A 566 16.30 22.17 -33.80
CA VAL A 566 16.40 20.90 -33.08
C VAL A 566 16.86 21.19 -31.64
N PRO A 567 16.06 20.89 -30.60
CA PRO A 567 16.49 21.01 -29.20
C PRO A 567 17.48 19.88 -28.83
N VAL A 568 18.19 20.03 -27.72
CA VAL A 568 18.83 18.87 -27.06
C VAL A 568 17.74 17.95 -26.53
N GLN A 569 17.84 16.65 -26.79
CA GLN A 569 16.90 15.68 -26.23
C GLN A 569 17.10 15.56 -24.70
N ILE A 570 15.98 15.61 -23.99
CA ILE A 570 15.84 15.47 -22.54
C ILE A 570 14.79 14.36 -22.29
N ASN A 571 14.64 13.89 -21.05
CA ASN A 571 13.86 12.69 -20.71
C ASN A 571 12.83 12.94 -19.58
N LEU A 572 12.38 14.18 -19.39
CA LEU A 572 11.44 14.58 -18.33
C LEU A 572 10.06 13.93 -18.55
N SER A 573 9.51 14.05 -19.75
CA SER A 573 8.21 13.48 -20.14
C SER A 573 8.25 11.95 -20.03
N CYS A 574 9.41 11.35 -20.35
CA CYS A 574 9.67 9.92 -20.19
C CYS A 574 9.72 9.49 -18.71
N PHE A 575 10.29 10.31 -17.81
CA PHE A 575 10.30 10.06 -16.37
C PHE A 575 8.89 10.09 -15.76
N VAL A 576 8.09 11.09 -16.11
CA VAL A 576 6.70 11.21 -15.67
C VAL A 576 5.83 10.10 -16.27
N THR A 577 6.06 9.72 -17.54
CA THR A 577 5.39 8.58 -18.20
C THR A 577 5.74 7.24 -17.54
N TYR A 578 7.01 7.05 -17.12
CA TYR A 578 7.42 5.87 -16.36
C TYR A 578 6.59 5.77 -15.06
N MET A 579 6.51 6.84 -14.28
CA MET A 579 5.73 6.85 -13.03
C MET A 579 4.25 6.60 -13.30
N TYR A 580 3.66 7.24 -14.31
CA TYR A 580 2.29 7.01 -14.75
C TYR A 580 2.00 5.52 -15.01
N TYR A 581 2.89 4.80 -15.70
CA TYR A 581 2.71 3.35 -15.94
C TYR A 581 2.74 2.51 -14.65
N TYR A 582 3.49 2.88 -13.61
CA TYR A 582 3.45 2.18 -12.32
C TYR A 582 2.19 2.46 -11.53
N LEU A 583 1.72 3.71 -11.51
CA LEU A 583 0.46 4.09 -10.88
C LEU A 583 -0.72 3.39 -11.59
N ALA A 584 -0.68 3.29 -12.93
CA ALA A 584 -1.65 2.55 -13.72
C ALA A 584 -1.63 1.04 -13.42
N TRP A 585 -0.44 0.43 -13.30
CA TRP A 585 -0.30 -0.97 -12.90
C TRP A 585 -0.89 -1.22 -11.51
N ASP A 586 -0.55 -0.40 -10.52
CA ASP A 586 -1.03 -0.56 -9.15
C ASP A 586 -2.55 -0.36 -9.03
N TYR A 587 -3.10 0.64 -9.72
CA TYR A 587 -4.55 0.86 -9.80
C TYR A 587 -5.28 -0.35 -10.41
N ILE A 588 -4.72 -0.99 -11.44
CA ILE A 588 -5.31 -2.21 -12.00
C ILE A 588 -5.23 -3.37 -11.01
N VAL A 589 -4.06 -3.62 -10.39
CA VAL A 589 -3.87 -4.69 -9.40
C VAL A 589 -4.78 -4.52 -8.18
N SER A 590 -4.98 -3.29 -7.71
CA SER A 590 -5.88 -3.00 -6.59
C SER A 590 -7.31 -3.51 -6.84
N GLY A 591 -7.77 -3.56 -8.10
CA GLY A 591 -9.08 -4.12 -8.46
C GLY A 591 -9.18 -5.64 -8.39
N PHE A 592 -8.06 -6.38 -8.44
CA PHE A 592 -8.04 -7.81 -8.08
C PHE A 592 -8.02 -7.98 -6.56
N GLN A 593 -7.18 -7.20 -5.87
CA GLN A 593 -7.05 -7.23 -4.41
C GLN A 593 -8.38 -6.96 -3.69
N LEU A 594 -9.15 -5.99 -4.20
CA LEU A 594 -10.47 -5.57 -3.73
C LEU A 594 -11.63 -6.30 -4.46
N GLU A 595 -11.33 -7.32 -5.28
CA GLU A 595 -12.30 -8.20 -5.95
C GLU A 595 -13.36 -7.46 -6.81
N LEU A 596 -12.98 -6.30 -7.37
CA LEU A 596 -13.84 -5.40 -8.14
C LEU A 596 -14.11 -5.87 -9.58
N TYR A 597 -13.32 -6.82 -10.11
CA TYR A 597 -13.49 -7.36 -11.47
C TYR A 597 -14.27 -8.66 -11.48
N SER A 598 -15.42 -8.67 -12.15
CA SER A 598 -16.19 -9.88 -12.37
C SER A 598 -15.46 -10.84 -13.32
N SER A 599 -15.76 -12.14 -13.25
CA SER A 599 -15.12 -13.17 -14.09
C SER A 599 -15.36 -13.02 -15.60
N SER A 600 -16.38 -12.25 -15.99
CA SER A 600 -16.60 -11.77 -17.35
C SER A 600 -15.52 -10.79 -17.84
N GLU A 601 -14.95 -9.96 -16.96
CA GLU A 601 -14.09 -8.83 -17.29
C GLU A 601 -12.61 -9.21 -17.38
N TRP A 602 -12.21 -10.30 -16.71
CA TRP A 602 -10.81 -10.74 -16.58
C TRP A 602 -10.03 -10.77 -17.90
N LEU A 603 -10.63 -11.24 -19.01
CA LEU A 603 -9.93 -11.33 -20.30
C LEU A 603 -9.42 -9.98 -20.84
N PHE A 604 -10.18 -8.89 -20.67
CA PHE A 604 -9.75 -7.58 -21.16
C PHE A 604 -8.81 -6.88 -20.17
N ILE A 605 -8.98 -7.11 -18.86
CA ILE A 605 -8.06 -6.64 -17.83
C ILE A 605 -6.67 -7.26 -18.00
N TYR A 606 -6.58 -8.59 -18.20
CA TYR A 606 -5.30 -9.26 -18.47
C TYR A 606 -4.68 -8.82 -19.81
N ALA A 607 -5.47 -8.60 -20.85
CA ALA A 607 -4.97 -8.12 -22.13
C ALA A 607 -4.41 -6.68 -22.06
N PHE A 608 -5.10 -5.78 -21.35
CA PHE A 608 -4.63 -4.41 -21.14
C PHE A 608 -3.31 -4.40 -20.34
N MET A 609 -3.17 -5.25 -19.32
CA MET A 609 -1.91 -5.39 -18.59
C MET A 609 -0.76 -5.90 -19.48
N ILE A 610 -1.00 -6.82 -20.43
CA ILE A 610 0.02 -7.24 -21.41
C ILE A 610 0.53 -6.05 -22.23
N HIS A 611 -0.35 -5.15 -22.67
CA HIS A 611 0.03 -3.95 -23.42
C HIS A 611 0.80 -2.94 -22.53
N LEU A 612 0.32 -2.69 -21.31
CA LEU A 612 1.00 -1.85 -20.32
C LEU A 612 2.44 -2.30 -20.06
N PHE A 613 2.68 -3.61 -19.86
CA PHE A 613 4.03 -4.14 -19.67
C PHE A 613 4.90 -4.03 -20.92
N GLN A 614 4.34 -4.16 -22.12
CA GLN A 614 5.07 -3.97 -23.37
C GLN A 614 5.52 -2.51 -23.53
N ASN A 615 4.63 -1.55 -23.30
CA ASN A 615 4.93 -0.11 -23.43
C ASN A 615 5.98 0.33 -22.41
N LEU A 616 5.80 -0.05 -21.15
CA LEU A 616 6.76 0.25 -20.07
C LEU A 616 8.13 -0.43 -20.28
N ALA A 617 8.16 -1.70 -20.71
CA ALA A 617 9.42 -2.36 -21.05
C ALA A 617 10.08 -1.81 -22.33
N SER A 618 9.31 -1.18 -23.24
CA SER A 618 9.85 -0.47 -24.41
C SER A 618 10.45 0.89 -24.02
N LEU A 619 9.77 1.64 -23.16
CA LEU A 619 10.25 2.92 -22.61
C LEU A 619 11.61 2.76 -21.92
N ILE A 620 11.73 1.79 -21.00
CA ILE A 620 12.97 1.51 -20.28
C ILE A 620 14.10 1.10 -21.24
N LYS A 621 13.80 0.33 -22.31
CA LYS A 621 14.79 -0.03 -23.34
C LYS A 621 15.26 1.22 -24.11
N SER A 622 14.34 2.07 -24.56
CA SER A 622 14.65 3.29 -25.32
C SER A 622 15.60 4.21 -24.54
N LEU A 623 15.22 4.55 -23.31
CA LEU A 623 16.03 5.37 -22.41
C LEU A 623 17.42 4.74 -22.15
N SER A 624 17.50 3.41 -22.01
CA SER A 624 18.77 2.70 -21.82
C SER A 624 19.65 2.63 -23.07
N GLY A 625 19.09 2.84 -24.26
CA GLY A 625 19.87 2.98 -25.51
C GLY A 625 20.51 4.35 -25.61
N ASN A 626 19.76 5.40 -25.30
CA ASN A 626 20.20 6.80 -25.43
C ASN A 626 21.44 7.13 -24.58
N SER A 627 21.51 6.56 -23.36
CA SER A 627 22.65 6.76 -22.45
C SER A 627 23.95 6.07 -22.89
N ILE A 628 23.87 5.01 -23.71
CA ILE A 628 25.04 4.29 -24.23
C ILE A 628 25.69 5.05 -25.39
N VAL A 629 24.89 5.63 -26.30
CA VAL A 629 25.39 6.37 -27.47
C VAL A 629 26.25 7.57 -27.03
N SER A 630 25.75 8.35 -26.07
CA SER A 630 26.41 9.54 -25.50
C SER A 630 27.74 9.24 -24.80
N GLY A 631 28.06 7.96 -24.52
CA GLY A 631 29.33 7.54 -23.92
C GLY A 631 30.47 7.28 -24.91
N SER A 632 30.24 7.47 -26.23
CA SER A 632 31.14 6.95 -27.28
C SER A 632 31.69 7.98 -28.28
N GLU A 633 31.42 9.27 -28.11
CA GLU A 633 32.02 10.36 -28.92
C GLU A 633 33.50 10.58 -28.53
N GLY A 634 34.36 9.68 -28.98
CA GLY A 634 35.77 9.61 -28.62
C GLY A 634 36.69 9.07 -29.72
N ARG A 635 36.28 9.15 -30.99
CA ARG A 635 37.17 8.84 -32.13
C ARG A 635 37.01 9.83 -33.28
N THR A 636 38.13 10.44 -33.65
CA THR A 636 38.26 11.49 -34.65
C THR A 636 37.80 11.07 -36.05
N THR A 637 37.03 11.93 -36.69
CA THR A 637 36.85 11.92 -38.15
C THR A 637 38.18 12.08 -38.88
N LEU A 638 38.43 11.25 -39.89
CA LEU A 638 39.34 11.58 -40.98
C LEU A 638 38.65 11.29 -42.32
N GLU A 639 38.72 12.31 -43.17
CA GLU A 639 38.21 12.46 -44.53
C GLU A 639 38.46 11.22 -45.42
N ASN A 640 37.58 10.84 -46.35
CA ASN A 640 37.42 11.60 -47.60
C ASN A 640 36.17 11.21 -48.44
N GLU A 641 35.96 11.97 -49.51
CA GLU A 641 34.77 11.98 -50.37
C GLU A 641 34.68 10.80 -51.38
N SER A 642 33.46 10.45 -51.79
CA SER A 642 33.00 10.55 -53.20
C SER A 642 31.54 10.10 -53.39
N ALA A 643 30.92 10.54 -54.49
CA ALA A 643 29.56 10.16 -54.93
C ALA A 643 29.53 8.69 -55.46
N ASP A 644 28.40 8.02 -55.74
CA ASP A 644 27.31 8.53 -56.56
C ASP A 644 26.00 7.70 -56.53
N SER A 645 24.91 8.38 -56.91
CA SER A 645 23.53 8.05 -57.30
C SER A 645 22.93 6.62 -57.33
N LYS A 646 21.59 6.62 -57.13
CA LYS A 646 20.57 5.57 -57.39
C LYS A 646 20.44 4.46 -56.33
N GLY A 647 19.25 3.87 -56.10
CA GLY A 647 17.94 4.12 -56.73
C GLY A 647 16.79 3.36 -56.04
N LEU A 648 15.55 3.70 -56.38
CA LEU A 648 14.32 3.25 -55.71
C LEU A 648 13.96 1.76 -55.84
N ASN A 649 13.09 1.34 -54.90
CA ASN A 649 11.94 0.42 -55.03
C ASN A 649 12.04 -1.08 -54.65
N LYS A 650 11.26 -1.40 -53.58
CA LYS A 650 10.11 -2.33 -53.54
C LYS A 650 10.22 -3.76 -54.11
N GLN A 651 9.72 -4.70 -53.28
CA GLN A 651 8.94 -5.89 -53.66
C GLN A 651 9.73 -7.01 -54.40
N VAL A 652 9.38 -8.32 -54.35
CA VAL A 652 8.37 -9.07 -53.56
C VAL A 652 8.74 -10.57 -53.51
N ASP A 653 8.09 -11.31 -52.59
CA ASP A 653 7.85 -12.76 -52.62
C ASP A 653 8.93 -13.81 -52.25
N LYS A 654 8.38 -14.88 -51.65
CA LYS A 654 8.68 -16.32 -51.78
C LYS A 654 10.04 -16.85 -51.33
N CYS A 655 9.99 -17.38 -50.10
CA CYS A 655 10.45 -18.74 -49.80
C CYS A 655 10.11 -19.73 -50.94
N ASP A 656 11.06 -20.59 -51.30
CA ASP A 656 10.78 -21.90 -51.88
C ASP A 656 11.84 -22.93 -51.46
N SER A 657 11.67 -24.20 -51.85
CA SER A 657 12.09 -25.35 -51.04
C SER A 657 13.07 -26.36 -51.68
N VAL A 658 13.86 -27.03 -50.81
CA VAL A 658 14.21 -28.47 -50.85
C VAL A 658 15.29 -29.03 -51.84
N ASN A 659 16.26 -29.76 -51.25
CA ASN A 659 17.11 -30.86 -51.77
C ASN A 659 18.27 -30.64 -52.79
N GLY A 660 19.24 -31.58 -52.76
CA GLY A 660 20.47 -31.67 -53.57
C GLY A 660 21.72 -31.25 -52.78
N VAL A 661 22.71 -32.08 -52.38
CA VAL A 661 23.37 -33.25 -53.02
C VAL A 661 23.91 -32.85 -54.39
N GLU A 662 25.23 -32.68 -54.61
CA GLU A 662 26.24 -33.74 -54.49
C GLU A 662 27.68 -33.24 -54.14
N ARG A 663 28.72 -34.00 -54.49
CA ARG A 663 30.15 -33.76 -54.19
C ARG A 663 30.88 -33.27 -55.44
N LEU A 664 32.01 -32.56 -55.28
CA LEU A 664 33.33 -33.06 -55.70
C LEU A 664 34.51 -32.12 -55.40
N ASP A 665 35.59 -32.75 -54.96
CA ASP A 665 36.99 -32.33 -55.02
C ASP A 665 37.39 -31.49 -56.25
N ASN A 666 38.35 -30.56 -56.08
CA ASN A 666 39.76 -30.93 -56.28
C ASN A 666 40.81 -29.84 -55.94
N ARG A 667 41.95 -30.33 -55.40
CA ARG A 667 43.34 -29.85 -55.65
C ARG A 667 43.77 -28.48 -55.09
N GLN A 668 45.06 -28.26 -54.78
CA GLN A 668 46.15 -29.11 -54.27
C GLN A 668 47.44 -28.25 -54.13
N ARG A 669 48.32 -28.64 -53.19
CA ARG A 669 49.80 -28.39 -53.13
C ARG A 669 50.30 -27.21 -52.27
N LYS A 670 51.48 -27.33 -51.62
CA LYS A 670 52.24 -28.52 -51.12
C LYS A 670 53.39 -28.07 -50.17
N LYS A 671 53.35 -28.52 -48.91
CA LYS A 671 54.54 -28.91 -48.09
C LYS A 671 55.50 -27.73 -47.69
N LYS A 672 56.45 -27.84 -46.73
CA LYS A 672 57.08 -29.01 -46.06
C LYS A 672 57.82 -28.61 -44.75
N LYS A 673 57.63 -29.36 -43.63
CA LYS A 673 58.56 -29.74 -42.50
C LYS A 673 59.50 -28.66 -41.86
N LYS A 674 59.76 -28.61 -40.55
CA LYS A 674 60.33 -29.62 -39.57
C LYS A 674 60.19 -29.01 -38.11
N ARG A 675 60.68 -29.47 -36.93
CA ARG A 675 61.48 -30.62 -36.42
C ARG A 675 61.30 -30.88 -34.86
N ARG A 676 60.24 -31.59 -34.40
CA ARG A 676 60.24 -32.41 -33.15
C ARG A 676 60.42 -31.64 -31.78
N GLU A 677 60.25 -32.23 -30.58
CA GLU A 677 60.08 -33.64 -30.17
C GLU A 677 59.22 -33.81 -28.87
N LYS A 678 58.37 -34.87 -28.84
CA LYS A 678 57.83 -35.65 -27.70
C LYS A 678 57.48 -35.02 -26.33
N CYS A 679 56.25 -35.29 -25.88
CA CYS A 679 55.97 -35.89 -24.55
C CYS A 679 54.95 -37.06 -24.73
N ASN A 680 54.61 -37.85 -23.70
CA ASN A 680 54.01 -39.18 -23.89
C ASN A 680 53.08 -39.67 -22.75
N VAL A 681 52.13 -40.57 -23.09
CA VAL A 681 51.30 -41.45 -22.21
C VAL A 681 49.98 -40.88 -21.61
N SER A 682 48.98 -41.79 -21.48
CA SER A 682 47.71 -41.75 -20.71
C SER A 682 46.42 -41.17 -21.35
N SER A 683 45.58 -42.09 -21.84
CA SER A 683 44.10 -42.15 -21.70
C SER A 683 43.20 -40.92 -21.98
N VAL A 684 42.26 -41.09 -22.92
CA VAL A 684 41.23 -40.12 -23.32
C VAL A 684 39.86 -40.46 -22.72
N HIS A 685 39.22 -39.50 -22.05
CA HIS A 685 37.76 -39.45 -21.86
C HIS A 685 37.26 -37.99 -21.81
N ASN A 686 36.00 -37.76 -22.15
CA ASN A 686 35.50 -36.47 -22.64
C ASN A 686 35.24 -35.42 -21.54
N LYS A 687 35.48 -34.14 -21.86
CA LYS A 687 34.88 -32.99 -21.15
C LYS A 687 34.78 -31.73 -22.02
N SER A 688 33.75 -30.93 -21.73
CA SER A 688 33.57 -29.48 -21.93
C SER A 688 34.48 -28.72 -22.92
N ILE A 689 33.87 -28.02 -23.88
CA ILE A 689 34.44 -26.83 -24.52
C ILE A 689 34.07 -25.61 -23.66
N GLU A 690 35.06 -24.78 -23.32
CA GLU A 690 34.91 -23.59 -22.47
C GLU A 690 34.67 -22.31 -23.30
N ILE A 691 34.18 -21.26 -22.63
CA ILE A 691 34.02 -19.91 -23.19
C ILE A 691 35.29 -19.11 -22.88
N SER A 692 35.95 -18.54 -23.89
CA SER A 692 37.25 -17.87 -23.74
C SER A 692 37.14 -16.41 -23.28
N ASN A 693 36.96 -16.23 -21.97
CA ASN A 693 37.59 -15.24 -21.09
C ASN A 693 37.99 -13.82 -21.58
N ILE A 694 37.47 -12.85 -20.82
CA ILE A 694 38.19 -11.72 -20.17
C ILE A 694 38.80 -10.63 -21.08
N GLU A 695 38.20 -9.43 -21.03
CA GLU A 695 38.94 -8.16 -21.04
C GLU A 695 39.25 -7.71 -19.61
N ASN A 696 40.49 -7.29 -19.35
CA ASN A 696 40.91 -6.78 -18.04
C ASN A 696 40.63 -5.27 -17.92
N PHE A 697 39.59 -4.88 -17.19
CA PHE A 697 39.36 -3.49 -16.78
C PHE A 697 39.77 -3.24 -15.32
N ASN A 698 41.08 -3.10 -15.09
CA ASN A 698 41.59 -2.40 -13.91
C ASN A 698 41.53 -0.89 -14.16
N SER A 699 40.36 -0.31 -13.98
CA SER A 699 40.13 1.15 -14.00
C SER A 699 39.02 1.51 -13.01
N VAL A 700 39.18 2.66 -12.34
CA VAL A 700 38.25 3.28 -11.38
C VAL A 700 36.80 2.82 -11.55
N VAL A 701 36.21 2.27 -10.49
CA VAL A 701 34.79 1.88 -10.45
C VAL A 701 33.94 3.14 -10.64
N LYS A 702 33.51 3.37 -11.89
CA LYS A 702 32.43 4.31 -12.17
C LYS A 702 31.17 3.79 -11.45
N PRO A 703 30.30 4.68 -10.92
CA PRO A 703 29.01 4.26 -10.40
C PRO A 703 28.28 3.44 -11.46
N ILE A 704 27.56 2.41 -10.99
CA ILE A 704 26.57 1.71 -11.81
C ILE A 704 25.67 2.80 -12.39
N SER A 705 25.34 2.77 -13.68
CA SER A 705 24.33 3.68 -14.27
C SER A 705 22.96 3.00 -14.20
N PRO A 706 22.19 3.17 -13.12
CA PRO A 706 21.08 2.28 -12.81
C PRO A 706 19.84 3.06 -13.19
N MET A 707 19.50 2.95 -14.47
CA MET A 707 18.75 3.98 -15.18
C MET A 707 17.48 4.44 -14.46
N ILE A 708 16.76 3.52 -13.80
CA ILE A 708 15.82 3.87 -12.73
C ILE A 708 16.06 2.94 -11.53
N HIS A 709 15.68 1.67 -11.61
CA HIS A 709 15.94 0.68 -10.55
C HIS A 709 17.45 0.44 -10.33
N GLU A 710 17.89 0.28 -9.07
CA GLU A 710 19.30 0.33 -8.64
C GLU A 710 20.16 -0.86 -9.14
N ILE A 711 19.55 -2.02 -9.34
CA ILE A 711 20.19 -3.17 -10.03
C ILE A 711 20.41 -2.93 -11.54
N GLY A 712 19.69 -1.98 -12.13
CA GLY A 712 19.77 -1.60 -13.55
C GLY A 712 18.58 -2.03 -14.41
N SER A 713 18.43 -1.34 -15.55
CA SER A 713 17.32 -1.47 -16.49
C SER A 713 17.12 -2.88 -17.06
N THR A 714 18.19 -3.67 -17.21
CA THR A 714 18.11 -5.03 -17.75
C THR A 714 17.36 -5.99 -16.83
N PHE A 715 17.59 -5.91 -15.51
CA PHE A 715 16.81 -6.62 -14.50
C PHE A 715 15.34 -6.20 -14.54
N GLU A 716 15.10 -4.89 -14.59
CA GLU A 716 13.76 -4.31 -14.56
C GLU A 716 12.90 -4.76 -15.76
N VAL A 717 13.48 -4.78 -16.96
CA VAL A 717 12.87 -5.29 -18.20
C VAL A 717 12.60 -6.79 -18.13
N HIS A 718 13.48 -7.59 -17.52
CA HIS A 718 13.22 -9.03 -17.32
C HIS A 718 12.05 -9.26 -16.37
N LEU A 719 11.96 -8.53 -15.26
CA LEU A 719 10.84 -8.60 -14.32
C LEU A 719 9.49 -8.18 -14.95
N LEU A 720 9.47 -7.13 -15.76
CA LEU A 720 8.28 -6.75 -16.54
C LEU A 720 7.88 -7.84 -17.55
N SER A 721 8.88 -8.46 -18.19
CA SER A 721 8.66 -9.59 -19.10
C SER A 721 8.05 -10.80 -18.36
N VAL A 722 8.50 -11.13 -17.14
CA VAL A 722 7.90 -12.17 -16.29
C VAL A 722 6.41 -11.92 -16.11
N HIS A 723 6.01 -10.71 -15.71
CA HIS A 723 4.60 -10.38 -15.58
C HIS A 723 3.86 -10.47 -16.92
N GLN A 724 4.42 -9.97 -18.02
CA GLN A 724 3.82 -10.10 -19.36
C GLN A 724 3.52 -11.58 -19.72
N TYR A 725 4.44 -12.50 -19.44
CA TYR A 725 4.22 -13.94 -19.66
C TYR A 725 3.20 -14.55 -18.69
N LEU A 726 3.21 -14.16 -17.41
CA LEU A 726 2.19 -14.61 -16.44
C LEU A 726 0.77 -14.18 -16.85
N ASN A 727 0.59 -12.95 -17.31
CA ASN A 727 -0.69 -12.44 -17.83
C ASN A 727 -1.11 -13.21 -19.08
N THR A 728 -0.19 -13.39 -20.03
CA THR A 728 -0.43 -14.15 -21.28
C THR A 728 -0.87 -15.59 -20.99
N ALA A 729 -0.17 -16.27 -20.07
CA ALA A 729 -0.48 -17.63 -19.66
C ALA A 729 -1.85 -17.73 -18.96
N THR A 730 -2.14 -16.78 -18.06
CA THR A 730 -3.40 -16.70 -17.31
C THR A 730 -4.59 -16.43 -18.24
N LEU A 731 -4.42 -15.54 -19.22
CA LEU A 731 -5.42 -15.24 -20.25
C LEU A 731 -5.76 -16.49 -21.09
N TYR A 732 -4.75 -17.24 -21.56
CA TYR A 732 -4.97 -18.49 -22.29
C TYR A 732 -5.69 -19.55 -21.44
N ALA A 733 -5.29 -19.71 -20.17
CA ALA A 733 -5.91 -20.67 -19.26
C ALA A 733 -7.38 -20.33 -18.96
N ILE A 734 -7.70 -19.06 -18.69
CA ILE A 734 -9.07 -18.58 -18.44
C ILE A 734 -9.92 -18.71 -19.71
N ARG A 735 -9.39 -18.39 -20.89
CA ARG A 735 -10.13 -18.58 -22.15
C ARG A 735 -10.43 -20.04 -22.43
N ALA A 736 -9.51 -20.96 -22.13
CA ALA A 736 -9.74 -22.40 -22.24
C ALA A 736 -10.87 -22.86 -21.30
N LEU A 737 -10.81 -22.49 -20.02
CA LEU A 737 -11.85 -22.81 -19.01
C LEU A 737 -13.24 -22.25 -19.39
N GLN A 738 -13.30 -21.06 -19.98
CA GLN A 738 -14.54 -20.50 -20.51
C GLN A 738 -15.12 -21.32 -21.68
N ARG A 739 -14.28 -21.79 -22.61
CA ARG A 739 -14.71 -22.61 -23.75
C ARG A 739 -15.18 -23.99 -23.31
N ASP A 740 -14.49 -24.63 -22.37
CA ASP A 740 -14.96 -25.87 -21.73
C ASP A 740 -16.30 -25.67 -20.97
N SER A 741 -16.55 -24.44 -20.49
CA SER A 741 -17.84 -24.04 -19.88
C SER A 741 -18.93 -23.68 -20.90
N GLY A 742 -18.70 -23.82 -22.21
CA GLY A 742 -19.67 -23.52 -23.27
C GLY A 742 -19.81 -22.04 -23.65
N ILE A 743 -18.84 -21.18 -23.27
CA ILE A 743 -18.92 -19.73 -23.47
C ILE A 743 -18.21 -19.30 -24.76
N GLU A 744 -18.99 -18.90 -25.76
CA GLU A 744 -18.52 -18.40 -27.05
C GLU A 744 -18.63 -16.87 -27.16
N ILE A 745 -17.53 -16.24 -27.58
CA ILE A 745 -17.46 -14.79 -27.81
C ILE A 745 -17.96 -14.54 -29.23
N ASN A 746 -19.28 -14.37 -29.38
CA ASN A 746 -19.90 -14.29 -30.70
C ASN A 746 -19.64 -12.91 -31.34
N VAL A 747 -18.93 -12.92 -32.47
CA VAL A 747 -18.48 -11.69 -33.12
C VAL A 747 -19.61 -10.96 -33.85
N ASN A 748 -20.63 -11.66 -34.36
CA ASN A 748 -21.52 -11.13 -35.41
C ASN A 748 -23.04 -11.41 -35.28
N ARG A 749 -23.56 -11.95 -34.16
CA ARG A 749 -25.02 -12.20 -34.01
C ARG A 749 -25.69 -11.28 -33.00
N GLN A 750 -26.92 -10.86 -33.33
CA GLN A 750 -27.85 -10.14 -32.44
C GLN A 750 -28.89 -11.07 -31.79
N SER A 751 -28.98 -12.34 -32.21
CA SER A 751 -29.95 -13.33 -31.72
C SER A 751 -29.28 -14.66 -31.33
N PRO A 752 -29.82 -15.38 -30.33
CA PRO A 752 -29.39 -16.74 -29.98
C PRO A 752 -30.20 -17.78 -30.79
N ASP A 753 -29.77 -18.07 -32.02
CA ASP A 753 -30.33 -19.21 -32.76
C ASP A 753 -29.81 -20.54 -32.18
N PRO A 754 -30.62 -21.61 -32.14
CA PRO A 754 -30.17 -22.93 -31.69
C PRO A 754 -29.03 -23.48 -32.56
N ALA A 755 -28.03 -24.12 -31.93
CA ALA A 755 -27.06 -24.94 -32.63
C ALA A 755 -27.74 -26.23 -33.16
N PRO A 756 -27.33 -26.77 -34.33
CA PRO A 756 -27.94 -27.98 -34.90
C PRO A 756 -27.77 -29.23 -34.02
N ASP A 757 -26.77 -29.24 -33.12
CA ASP A 757 -26.47 -30.35 -32.20
C ASP A 757 -27.31 -30.32 -30.90
N GLY A 758 -28.27 -29.39 -30.77
CA GLY A 758 -29.13 -29.26 -29.58
C GLY A 758 -28.42 -28.76 -28.30
N GLN A 759 -27.11 -28.51 -28.34
CA GLN A 759 -26.36 -27.91 -27.24
C GLN A 759 -26.67 -26.41 -27.13
N LEU A 760 -27.05 -25.97 -25.92
CA LEU A 760 -27.34 -24.56 -25.62
C LEU A 760 -26.04 -23.75 -25.48
N ARG A 761 -25.46 -23.30 -26.60
CA ARG A 761 -24.28 -22.42 -26.61
C ARG A 761 -24.66 -21.00 -26.23
N THR A 762 -24.03 -20.45 -25.18
CA THR A 762 -24.28 -19.08 -24.71
C THR A 762 -23.35 -18.10 -25.42
N PHE A 763 -23.96 -17.04 -25.98
CA PHE A 763 -23.25 -15.98 -26.70
C PHE A 763 -23.18 -14.70 -25.86
N ILE A 764 -21.99 -14.09 -25.82
CA ILE A 764 -21.75 -12.80 -25.18
C ILE A 764 -22.23 -11.65 -26.10
N SER A 765 -22.97 -10.67 -25.55
CA SER A 765 -23.51 -9.52 -26.29
C SER A 765 -22.51 -8.36 -26.43
N ARG A 766 -22.43 -7.78 -27.64
CA ARG A 766 -21.47 -6.70 -28.00
C ARG A 766 -21.64 -5.42 -27.17
N SER A 767 -22.87 -5.04 -26.82
CA SER A 767 -23.18 -3.80 -26.10
C SER A 767 -22.55 -3.76 -24.70
N ASN A 768 -22.81 -4.80 -23.91
CA ASN A 768 -22.54 -4.81 -22.48
C ASN A 768 -21.02 -4.83 -22.19
N TYR A 769 -20.25 -5.43 -23.09
CA TYR A 769 -18.79 -5.51 -22.97
C TYR A 769 -18.06 -4.23 -23.35
N LEU A 770 -18.51 -3.48 -24.36
CA LEU A 770 -17.92 -2.17 -24.68
C LEU A 770 -18.15 -1.19 -23.53
N GLU A 771 -19.35 -1.18 -22.94
CA GLU A 771 -19.66 -0.33 -21.80
C GLU A 771 -18.90 -0.73 -20.53
N SER A 772 -18.82 -2.03 -20.20
CA SER A 772 -17.98 -2.53 -19.09
C SER A 772 -16.51 -2.15 -19.30
N TYR A 773 -15.95 -2.40 -20.47
CA TYR A 773 -14.58 -2.02 -20.83
C TYR A 773 -14.34 -0.51 -20.66
N ALA A 774 -15.26 0.33 -21.17
CA ALA A 774 -15.21 1.78 -20.99
C ALA A 774 -15.27 2.21 -19.52
N ARG A 775 -16.15 1.60 -18.71
CA ARG A 775 -16.28 1.91 -17.27
C ARG A 775 -15.06 1.45 -16.45
N ARG A 776 -14.32 0.42 -16.88
CA ARG A 776 -13.11 -0.06 -16.17
C ARG A 776 -11.81 0.61 -16.60
N LEU A 777 -11.61 0.78 -17.91
CA LEU A 777 -10.34 1.24 -18.51
C LEU A 777 -10.41 2.64 -19.11
N GLY A 778 -11.60 3.24 -19.18
CA GLY A 778 -11.80 4.62 -19.65
C GLY A 778 -11.00 5.67 -18.86
N ILE A 779 -10.64 5.40 -17.61
CA ILE A 779 -9.69 6.21 -16.84
C ILE A 779 -8.35 6.43 -17.56
N PHE A 780 -7.89 5.43 -18.31
CA PHE A 780 -6.67 5.49 -19.12
C PHE A 780 -6.93 5.84 -20.59
N LEU A 781 -8.15 5.59 -21.09
CA LEU A 781 -8.51 5.57 -22.51
C LEU A 781 -9.42 6.73 -22.96
N ILE A 782 -9.84 7.60 -22.05
CA ILE A 782 -10.60 8.83 -22.31
C ILE A 782 -9.70 10.08 -22.32
N PRO A 783 -8.71 10.28 -21.42
CA PRO A 783 -7.84 11.44 -21.50
C PRO A 783 -6.98 11.38 -22.76
N HIS A 784 -7.17 12.33 -23.67
CA HIS A 784 -6.60 12.30 -25.02
C HIS A 784 -5.06 12.19 -25.07
N ASN A 785 -4.37 12.76 -24.09
CA ASN A 785 -2.92 12.79 -23.97
C ASN A 785 -2.35 11.60 -23.15
N SER A 786 -3.18 10.64 -22.75
CA SER A 786 -2.74 9.49 -21.96
C SER A 786 -1.79 8.60 -22.78
N PRO A 787 -0.62 8.20 -22.25
CA PRO A 787 0.32 7.32 -22.94
C PRO A 787 -0.17 5.86 -23.05
N LEU A 788 -1.44 5.59 -22.71
CA LEU A 788 -2.14 4.32 -22.90
C LEU A 788 -3.32 4.41 -23.88
N VAL A 789 -3.58 5.57 -24.51
CA VAL A 789 -4.62 5.72 -25.55
C VAL A 789 -4.17 5.09 -26.86
N GLU A 790 -5.02 4.21 -27.41
CA GLU A 790 -4.90 3.73 -28.79
C GLU A 790 -5.62 4.65 -29.79
N MET A 791 -5.29 4.53 -31.07
CA MET A 791 -5.96 5.24 -32.16
C MET A 791 -7.47 4.92 -32.17
N GLY A 792 -8.32 5.93 -31.98
CA GLY A 792 -9.77 5.76 -31.80
C GLY A 792 -10.23 5.64 -30.33
N GLY A 793 -9.33 5.88 -29.37
CA GLY A 793 -9.64 5.92 -27.93
C GLY A 793 -10.22 4.61 -27.42
N VAL A 794 -11.17 4.72 -26.47
CA VAL A 794 -11.89 3.58 -25.88
C VAL A 794 -12.44 2.60 -26.92
N SER A 795 -13.03 3.09 -28.02
CA SER A 795 -13.60 2.23 -29.05
C SER A 795 -12.53 1.55 -29.91
N GLY A 796 -11.44 2.25 -30.23
CA GLY A 796 -10.29 1.68 -30.92
C GLY A 796 -9.63 0.57 -30.11
N ALA A 797 -9.26 0.86 -28.86
CA ALA A 797 -8.64 -0.11 -27.95
C ALA A 797 -9.54 -1.34 -27.69
N TYR A 798 -10.86 -1.15 -27.59
CA TYR A 798 -11.81 -2.26 -27.50
C TYR A 798 -11.84 -3.13 -28.77
N GLU A 799 -11.74 -2.53 -29.96
CA GLU A 799 -11.70 -3.27 -31.22
C GLU A 799 -10.33 -3.95 -31.45
N THR A 800 -9.21 -3.36 -31.03
CA THR A 800 -7.89 -4.02 -30.96
C THR A 800 -7.93 -5.25 -30.04
N TRP A 801 -8.41 -5.09 -28.80
CA TRP A 801 -8.57 -6.18 -27.84
C TRP A 801 -9.45 -7.31 -28.41
N ARG A 802 -10.60 -6.95 -28.98
CA ARG A 802 -11.55 -7.90 -29.57
C ARG A 802 -10.95 -8.63 -30.76
N SER A 803 -10.21 -7.93 -31.62
CA SER A 803 -9.48 -8.53 -32.74
C SER A 803 -8.41 -9.53 -32.27
N LEU A 804 -7.73 -9.25 -31.15
CA LEU A 804 -6.76 -10.16 -30.55
C LEU A 804 -7.45 -11.44 -30.01
N VAL A 805 -8.55 -11.32 -29.27
CA VAL A 805 -9.26 -12.47 -28.70
C VAL A 805 -9.98 -13.31 -29.77
N SER A 806 -10.64 -12.66 -30.73
CA SER A 806 -11.28 -13.34 -31.87
C SER A 806 -10.29 -13.77 -32.98
N SER A 807 -8.98 -13.63 -32.75
CA SER A 807 -7.96 -14.07 -33.70
C SER A 807 -7.91 -15.59 -33.83
N SER A 808 -7.36 -16.07 -34.96
CA SER A 808 -7.06 -17.48 -35.18
C SER A 808 -6.04 -18.08 -34.19
N ILE A 809 -5.36 -17.23 -33.40
CA ILE A 809 -4.41 -17.65 -32.36
C ILE A 809 -5.14 -18.10 -31.09
N ILE A 810 -6.27 -17.46 -30.76
CA ILE A 810 -6.99 -17.68 -29.50
C ILE A 810 -8.28 -18.48 -29.73
N ASP A 811 -9.25 -17.92 -30.45
CA ASP A 811 -10.52 -18.62 -30.71
C ASP A 811 -10.42 -19.64 -31.86
N GLY A 812 -9.42 -19.51 -32.75
CA GLY A 812 -9.19 -20.46 -33.85
C GLY A 812 -8.52 -21.79 -33.47
N ARG A 813 -8.12 -21.99 -32.20
CA ARG A 813 -7.44 -23.22 -31.71
C ARG A 813 -8.35 -24.10 -30.85
N SER A 814 -7.94 -25.34 -30.57
CA SER A 814 -8.64 -26.23 -29.63
C SER A 814 -8.45 -25.77 -28.17
N THR A 815 -9.30 -26.21 -27.23
CA THR A 815 -9.08 -25.90 -25.81
C THR A 815 -7.85 -26.62 -25.26
N SER A 816 -7.56 -27.83 -25.74
CA SER A 816 -6.30 -28.55 -25.53
C SER A 816 -5.06 -27.71 -25.90
N ASP A 817 -5.07 -27.07 -27.08
CA ASP A 817 -3.97 -26.20 -27.53
C ASP A 817 -3.83 -24.95 -26.65
N LEU A 818 -4.94 -24.34 -26.23
CA LEU A 818 -4.92 -23.16 -25.35
C LEU A 818 -4.29 -23.48 -23.99
N TYR A 819 -4.63 -24.63 -23.39
CA TYR A 819 -3.95 -25.09 -22.17
C TYR A 819 -2.45 -25.37 -22.40
N LEU A 820 -2.07 -25.95 -23.54
CA LEU A 820 -0.66 -26.18 -23.87
C LEU A 820 0.10 -24.88 -24.18
N MET A 821 -0.57 -23.85 -24.69
CA MET A 821 -0.01 -22.50 -24.85
C MET A 821 0.14 -21.78 -23.50
N ALA A 822 -0.84 -21.91 -22.60
CA ALA A 822 -0.75 -21.42 -21.23
C ALA A 822 0.44 -22.05 -20.50
N ALA A 823 0.60 -23.38 -20.61
CA ALA A 823 1.73 -24.10 -20.02
C ALA A 823 3.08 -23.56 -20.51
N ARG A 824 3.28 -23.43 -21.82
CA ARG A 824 4.52 -22.88 -22.40
C ARG A 824 4.80 -21.45 -21.94
N ALA A 825 3.78 -20.61 -21.81
CA ALA A 825 3.94 -19.25 -21.32
C ALA A 825 4.31 -19.20 -19.82
N PHE A 826 3.77 -20.11 -19.00
CA PHE A 826 4.22 -20.30 -17.62
C PHE A 826 5.65 -20.86 -17.53
N ASP A 827 6.05 -21.75 -18.44
CA ASP A 827 7.43 -22.26 -18.53
C ASP A 827 8.43 -21.13 -18.85
N GLU A 828 8.12 -20.25 -19.82
CA GLU A 828 8.98 -19.10 -20.13
C GLU A 828 9.00 -18.04 -19.02
N ALA A 829 7.89 -17.83 -18.31
CA ALA A 829 7.89 -17.04 -17.08
C ALA A 829 8.86 -17.62 -16.04
N GLN A 830 8.86 -18.95 -15.84
CA GLN A 830 9.79 -19.62 -14.93
C GLN A 830 11.26 -19.47 -15.37
N ASN A 831 11.55 -19.61 -16.67
CA ASN A 831 12.88 -19.40 -17.25
C ASN A 831 13.37 -17.96 -17.06
N LEU A 832 12.49 -16.97 -17.23
CA LEU A 832 12.80 -15.56 -17.03
C LEU A 832 12.97 -15.21 -15.54
N ILE A 833 12.21 -15.81 -14.63
CA ILE A 833 12.41 -15.64 -13.18
C ILE A 833 13.81 -16.12 -12.78
N GLN A 834 14.29 -17.27 -13.29
CA GLN A 834 15.65 -17.74 -13.00
C GLN A 834 16.73 -16.76 -13.48
N LYS A 835 16.58 -16.19 -14.69
CA LYS A 835 17.47 -15.13 -15.20
C LYS A 835 17.39 -13.86 -14.34
N THR A 836 16.19 -13.51 -13.87
CA THR A 836 15.93 -12.34 -13.02
C THR A 836 16.55 -12.51 -11.63
N GLN A 837 16.47 -13.72 -11.04
CA GLN A 837 17.14 -14.09 -9.79
C GLN A 837 18.66 -14.01 -9.91
N TYR A 838 19.23 -14.47 -11.03
CA TYR A 838 20.67 -14.35 -11.31
C TYR A 838 21.12 -12.89 -11.47
N LEU A 839 20.39 -12.08 -12.27
CA LEU A 839 20.65 -10.65 -12.39
C LEU A 839 20.51 -9.92 -11.04
N LYS A 840 19.54 -10.31 -10.20
CA LYS A 840 19.38 -9.81 -8.83
C LYS A 840 20.64 -10.07 -8.00
N SER A 841 21.14 -11.31 -7.95
CA SER A 841 22.36 -11.64 -7.19
C SER A 841 23.62 -10.89 -7.64
N ILE A 842 23.75 -10.58 -8.93
CA ILE A 842 24.85 -9.75 -9.45
C ILE A 842 24.67 -8.27 -9.09
N GLY A 843 23.43 -7.77 -9.10
CA GLY A 843 23.11 -6.42 -8.63
C GLY A 843 23.42 -6.26 -7.15
N GLU A 844 22.95 -7.20 -6.33
CA GLU A 844 23.22 -7.32 -4.90
C GLU A 844 24.73 -7.29 -4.61
N GLU A 845 25.52 -8.12 -5.28
CA GLU A 845 26.97 -8.16 -5.05
C GLU A 845 27.67 -6.84 -5.44
N LYS A 846 27.29 -6.24 -6.57
CA LYS A 846 27.84 -4.94 -7.00
C LYS A 846 27.46 -3.81 -6.04
N LEU A 847 26.22 -3.82 -5.55
CA LEU A 847 25.68 -2.81 -4.65
C LEU A 847 26.32 -2.93 -3.26
N LEU A 848 26.51 -4.15 -2.73
CA LEU A 848 27.31 -4.40 -1.52
C LEU A 848 28.74 -3.86 -1.62
N ARG A 849 29.41 -4.11 -2.76
CA ARG A 849 30.77 -3.60 -3.05
C ARG A 849 30.83 -2.07 -3.21
N PHE A 850 29.69 -1.41 -3.42
CA PHE A 850 29.57 0.05 -3.54
C PHE A 850 29.18 0.71 -2.21
N ILE A 851 28.25 0.10 -1.45
CA ILE A 851 27.78 0.55 -0.12
C ILE A 851 28.91 0.56 0.92
N GLN A 852 29.76 -0.49 0.94
CA GLN A 852 30.94 -0.64 1.82
C GLN A 852 30.70 -0.42 3.33
N SER A 853 29.44 -0.50 3.77
CA SER A 853 28.95 -0.18 5.11
C SER A 853 27.83 -1.15 5.53
N HIS A 854 27.24 -0.95 6.70
CA HIS A 854 26.23 -1.85 7.29
C HIS A 854 24.80 -1.66 6.74
N ILE A 855 24.60 -0.85 5.69
CA ILE A 855 23.26 -0.47 5.22
C ILE A 855 22.50 -1.67 4.64
N ALA A 856 21.21 -1.75 4.99
CA ALA A 856 20.32 -2.86 4.66
C ALA A 856 20.01 -2.98 3.16
N LEU A 857 20.79 -3.79 2.47
CA LEU A 857 20.67 -4.09 1.04
C LEU A 857 19.24 -4.38 0.51
N PRO A 858 18.33 -5.09 1.23
CA PRO A 858 16.98 -5.39 0.74
C PRO A 858 16.20 -4.17 0.23
N LEU A 859 16.37 -3.01 0.88
CA LEU A 859 15.62 -1.77 0.64
C LEU A 859 15.79 -1.23 -0.79
N PHE A 860 16.96 -1.47 -1.38
CA PHE A 860 17.37 -0.97 -2.71
C PHE A 860 17.10 -1.96 -3.85
N ILE A 861 16.48 -3.11 -3.54
CA ILE A 861 16.19 -4.19 -4.49
C ILE A 861 14.68 -4.37 -4.70
N GLU A 862 13.87 -3.68 -3.91
CA GLU A 862 12.43 -3.64 -4.11
C GLU A 862 12.06 -2.70 -5.25
N LYS A 863 10.87 -2.92 -5.80
CA LYS A 863 10.38 -2.16 -6.95
C LYS A 863 8.90 -1.78 -6.80
N LEU A 864 8.54 -0.59 -7.27
CA LEU A 864 7.16 -0.14 -7.48
C LEU A 864 6.33 -1.19 -8.23
N GLY A 865 5.08 -1.36 -7.79
CA GLY A 865 4.14 -2.39 -8.25
C GLY A 865 3.75 -3.38 -7.14
N PRO A 866 3.12 -4.52 -7.48
CA PRO A 866 2.59 -5.48 -6.52
C PRO A 866 3.64 -5.98 -5.50
N PRO A 867 3.21 -6.39 -4.29
CA PRO A 867 4.10 -6.94 -3.25
C PRO A 867 4.53 -8.40 -3.48
N ASP A 868 4.11 -9.03 -4.58
CA ASP A 868 4.38 -10.45 -4.87
C ASP A 868 5.90 -10.77 -4.94
N GLN A 869 6.34 -11.73 -4.15
CA GLN A 869 7.74 -12.16 -4.15
C GLN A 869 8.07 -12.99 -5.40
N LEU A 870 9.29 -12.80 -5.95
CA LEU A 870 9.81 -13.58 -7.08
C LEU A 870 9.77 -15.10 -6.85
N ILE A 871 9.90 -15.55 -5.60
CA ILE A 871 9.84 -16.97 -5.22
C ILE A 871 8.43 -17.52 -5.40
N ASP A 872 7.40 -16.78 -4.98
CA ASP A 872 6.01 -17.23 -5.09
C ASP A 872 5.49 -17.14 -6.53
N LEU A 873 5.90 -16.12 -7.28
CA LEU A 873 5.69 -16.08 -8.73
C LEU A 873 6.32 -17.31 -9.44
N GLN A 874 7.50 -17.77 -8.98
CA GLN A 874 8.15 -18.98 -9.49
C GLN A 874 7.36 -20.26 -9.13
N GLN A 875 6.84 -20.34 -7.90
CA GLN A 875 6.00 -21.44 -7.46
C GLN A 875 4.67 -21.49 -8.22
N LEU A 876 4.00 -20.35 -8.42
CA LEU A 876 2.76 -20.25 -9.17
C LEU A 876 2.98 -20.64 -10.63
N ALA A 877 4.00 -20.09 -11.30
CA ALA A 877 4.34 -20.45 -12.69
C ALA A 877 4.56 -21.96 -12.84
N ARG A 878 5.40 -22.56 -11.98
CA ARG A 878 5.68 -24.00 -11.99
C ARG A 878 4.43 -24.86 -11.76
N ARG A 879 3.60 -24.50 -10.78
CA ARG A 879 2.36 -25.25 -10.46
C ARG A 879 1.32 -25.10 -11.57
N ASN A 880 1.13 -23.90 -12.10
CA ASN A 880 0.18 -23.62 -13.18
C ASN A 880 0.59 -24.25 -14.51
N SER A 881 1.89 -24.29 -14.85
CA SER A 881 2.39 -25.04 -16.02
C SER A 881 1.98 -26.51 -15.94
N ILE A 882 2.23 -27.17 -14.80
CA ILE A 882 1.86 -28.57 -14.58
C ILE A 882 0.33 -28.75 -14.67
N ALA A 883 -0.47 -27.90 -14.04
CA ALA A 883 -1.92 -27.96 -14.10
C ALA A 883 -2.46 -27.78 -15.54
N CYS A 884 -1.92 -26.82 -16.29
CA CYS A 884 -2.29 -26.59 -17.68
C CYS A 884 -1.87 -27.75 -18.59
N ARG A 885 -0.69 -28.36 -18.41
CA ARG A 885 -0.30 -29.58 -19.15
C ARG A 885 -1.27 -30.74 -18.88
N VAL A 886 -1.71 -30.92 -17.63
CA VAL A 886 -2.70 -31.93 -17.26
C VAL A 886 -4.06 -31.65 -17.91
N LEU A 887 -4.55 -30.41 -17.89
CA LEU A 887 -5.82 -30.04 -18.54
C LEU A 887 -5.74 -30.12 -20.08
N GLY A 888 -4.59 -29.83 -20.68
CA GLY A 888 -4.35 -29.96 -22.11
C GLY A 888 -4.38 -31.41 -22.62
N VAL A 889 -4.08 -32.40 -21.76
CA VAL A 889 -4.02 -33.82 -22.11
C VAL A 889 -5.20 -34.64 -21.57
N CYS A 890 -5.77 -34.29 -20.41
CA CYS A 890 -6.82 -35.06 -19.75
C CYS A 890 -8.15 -34.31 -19.76
N GLU A 891 -9.01 -34.61 -20.75
CA GLU A 891 -10.31 -33.96 -20.89
C GLU A 891 -11.25 -34.25 -19.70
N ASP A 892 -11.17 -35.46 -19.11
CA ASP A 892 -11.85 -35.88 -17.87
C ASP A 892 -11.62 -34.98 -16.64
N ARG A 893 -10.66 -34.05 -16.70
CA ARG A 893 -10.31 -33.13 -15.62
C ARG A 893 -10.76 -31.68 -15.88
N ARG A 894 -11.37 -31.41 -17.04
CA ARG A 894 -11.91 -30.09 -17.42
C ARG A 894 -13.29 -29.85 -16.79
N PRO A 895 -13.72 -28.58 -16.67
CA PRO A 895 -15.10 -28.26 -16.30
C PRO A 895 -16.10 -28.88 -17.28
N ILE A 896 -17.24 -29.37 -16.76
CA ILE A 896 -18.32 -29.96 -17.56
C ILE A 896 -19.53 -29.01 -17.54
N ILE A 897 -20.28 -28.93 -18.64
CA ILE A 897 -21.52 -28.16 -18.72
C ILE A 897 -22.62 -28.91 -17.97
N HIS A 898 -23.05 -28.40 -16.81
CA HIS A 898 -24.17 -28.94 -16.05
C HIS A 898 -25.51 -28.50 -16.66
N THR A 899 -26.12 -29.35 -17.50
CA THR A 899 -27.37 -29.08 -18.25
C THR A 899 -28.67 -29.26 -17.46
N SER A 900 -28.61 -29.31 -16.12
CA SER A 900 -29.69 -29.85 -15.27
C SER A 900 -30.86 -28.90 -14.94
N ASN A 901 -30.85 -27.63 -15.37
CA ASN A 901 -32.02 -26.74 -15.25
C ASN A 901 -31.98 -25.59 -16.30
N PRO A 902 -32.88 -25.57 -17.30
CA PRO A 902 -32.95 -24.49 -18.30
C PRO A 902 -33.54 -23.16 -17.79
N SER A 903 -34.03 -23.10 -16.54
CA SER A 903 -34.91 -22.03 -16.05
C SER A 903 -34.20 -20.90 -15.29
N THR A 904 -32.91 -21.02 -14.97
CA THR A 904 -32.15 -19.97 -14.26
C THR A 904 -31.36 -19.10 -15.23
N ILE A 905 -31.83 -17.85 -15.42
CA ILE A 905 -31.36 -16.89 -16.43
C ILE A 905 -29.90 -16.39 -16.26
N ASN A 906 -29.20 -16.77 -15.17
CA ASN A 906 -27.80 -16.43 -14.94
C ASN A 906 -26.87 -17.65 -15.15
N PRO A 907 -26.06 -17.70 -16.23
CA PRO A 907 -25.15 -18.81 -16.49
C PRO A 907 -23.93 -18.74 -15.56
N LYS A 908 -23.92 -19.54 -14.49
CA LYS A 908 -22.72 -19.74 -13.68
C LYS A 908 -21.67 -20.48 -14.52
N MET A 909 -20.53 -19.84 -14.77
CA MET A 909 -19.35 -20.49 -15.38
C MET A 909 -19.06 -21.80 -14.64
N SER A 910 -19.03 -22.94 -15.32
CA SER A 910 -18.95 -24.23 -14.62
C SER A 910 -17.63 -24.41 -13.86
N PHE A 911 -16.56 -23.74 -14.29
CA PHE A 911 -15.28 -23.70 -13.55
C PHE A 911 -15.34 -22.92 -12.23
N LEU A 912 -16.36 -22.09 -11.99
CA LEU A 912 -16.60 -21.37 -10.73
C LEU A 912 -17.56 -22.12 -9.78
N CYS A 913 -18.17 -23.23 -10.22
CA CYS A 913 -19.02 -24.04 -9.35
C CYS A 913 -18.18 -24.74 -8.27
N PRO A 914 -18.66 -24.84 -7.00
CA PRO A 914 -17.93 -25.53 -5.93
C PRO A 914 -17.57 -27.00 -6.23
N CYS A 915 -18.33 -27.64 -7.12
CA CYS A 915 -18.15 -29.01 -7.61
C CYS A 915 -17.18 -29.13 -8.81
N SER A 916 -16.65 -28.02 -9.32
CA SER A 916 -15.71 -28.01 -10.46
C SER A 916 -14.45 -28.85 -10.16
N PRO A 917 -13.94 -29.63 -11.13
CA PRO A 917 -12.66 -30.32 -11.00
C PRO A 917 -11.46 -29.35 -11.04
N VAL A 918 -11.66 -28.10 -11.46
CA VAL A 918 -10.66 -27.02 -11.46
C VAL A 918 -11.12 -25.90 -10.53
N LYS A 919 -10.25 -25.43 -9.64
CA LYS A 919 -10.49 -24.28 -8.76
C LYS A 919 -9.39 -23.24 -8.94
N LEU A 920 -9.80 -21.98 -9.08
CA LEU A 920 -8.90 -20.84 -9.14
C LEU A 920 -8.70 -20.29 -7.73
N ASP A 921 -7.48 -20.34 -7.23
CA ASP A 921 -7.11 -19.85 -5.90
C ASP A 921 -6.30 -18.56 -6.03
N TYR A 922 -6.97 -17.44 -5.87
CA TYR A 922 -6.36 -16.10 -5.93
C TYR A 922 -5.63 -15.71 -4.64
N ASN A 923 -5.80 -16.46 -3.54
CA ASN A 923 -5.20 -16.14 -2.23
C ASN A 923 -3.76 -16.65 -2.08
N PHE A 924 -3.16 -17.20 -3.15
CA PHE A 924 -1.76 -17.61 -3.16
C PHE A 924 -0.78 -16.44 -3.32
N LEU A 925 -1.24 -15.27 -3.78
CA LEU A 925 -0.43 -14.05 -3.96
C LEU A 925 -1.11 -12.87 -3.26
N GLU A 926 -0.34 -11.99 -2.63
CA GLU A 926 -0.87 -10.78 -1.98
C GLU A 926 -1.53 -9.81 -2.99
N SER A 927 -1.07 -9.78 -4.25
CA SER A 927 -1.70 -9.00 -5.31
C SER A 927 -3.07 -9.52 -5.76
N LYS A 928 -3.45 -10.77 -5.41
CA LYS A 928 -4.55 -11.53 -6.02
C LYS A 928 -4.55 -11.50 -7.57
N CYS A 929 -3.45 -11.15 -8.24
CA CYS A 929 -3.46 -10.84 -9.67
C CYS A 929 -3.49 -12.10 -10.55
N TYR A 930 -2.82 -13.17 -10.12
CA TYR A 930 -2.75 -14.45 -10.85
C TYR A 930 -3.32 -15.58 -9.98
N PRO A 931 -4.26 -16.40 -10.50
CA PRO A 931 -4.79 -17.52 -9.73
C PRO A 931 -3.83 -18.71 -9.74
N LEU A 932 -3.67 -19.38 -8.61
CA LEU A 932 -3.13 -20.72 -8.54
C LEU A 932 -4.20 -21.72 -9.03
N ILE A 933 -3.92 -22.47 -10.09
CA ILE A 933 -4.85 -23.44 -10.69
C ILE A 933 -4.75 -24.74 -9.89
N ARG A 934 -5.72 -24.97 -8.99
CA ARG A 934 -5.83 -26.20 -8.19
C ARG A 934 -6.73 -27.21 -8.89
N LEU A 935 -6.25 -28.45 -9.03
CA LEU A 935 -7.05 -29.58 -9.55
C LEU A 935 -7.60 -30.41 -8.38
N ALA A 936 -8.88 -30.78 -8.43
CA ALA A 936 -9.51 -31.62 -7.41
C ALA A 936 -8.99 -33.07 -7.47
N SER A 937 -8.88 -33.72 -6.31
CA SER A 937 -8.62 -35.15 -6.24
C SER A 937 -9.89 -35.96 -6.53
N GLN A 938 -9.76 -37.10 -7.22
CA GLN A 938 -10.89 -37.90 -7.72
C GLN A 938 -11.67 -38.67 -6.62
N SER A 939 -11.45 -38.37 -5.34
CA SER A 939 -11.99 -39.15 -4.21
C SER A 939 -13.48 -38.95 -3.91
N LYS A 940 -14.14 -37.99 -4.57
CA LYS A 940 -15.60 -37.86 -4.60
C LYS A 940 -16.08 -37.52 -6.01
N LYS A 941 -16.31 -38.54 -6.84
CA LYS A 941 -17.36 -38.44 -7.87
C LYS A 941 -18.71 -38.32 -7.15
N CYS A 942 -19.54 -37.38 -7.59
CA CYS A 942 -20.99 -37.45 -7.42
C CYS A 942 -21.57 -38.03 -8.72
#